data_AF-A0A935UYR4-F1
#
_entry.id   AF-A0A935UYR4-F1
#
_cell.length_a   1.000
_cell.length_b   1.000
_cell.length_c   1.000
_cell.angle_alpha   90.00
_cell.angle_beta   90.00
_cell.angle_gamma   90.00
#
_symmetry.space_group_name_H-M   'P 1'
#
loop_
_entity.id
_entity.type
_entity.pdbx_description
1 polymer ?
#
loop_
_entity_poly.entity_id
_entity_poly.type
_entity_poly.pdbx_seq_one_letter_code
_entity_poly.pdbx_strand_id
1 'polypeptide(L)'
;MRLLSAATALSLLIACTKGGDDDGTADTQPDNISWADSDGDNILDLHEGFDLERGEDGVEVEITVDTDGDGLADHLDTDTDGDGVPDDREAGDDDALTLPWDTDGDGVEDFRDDDSDGNCILDANEGLEDFDGDGIEDFHDLDDDGDGILDSWEIGADCALIDSDGDTRPDYRDKDADGDGVADIYEAGTSAWEDEPRDTDGDGLYDYLDGDSDGDGVSDAEESGGSEPPRDSDGDGVYDLADTDSDGDGLSDQEERDVYGTSAYSNDTDSDGFSDGAEIAAGTNPKDPGSIITGVYVTVEERTRVENDFTFKLSVQLGDVAFLLDTTGSMSGLVNTMGSEFSTIVSQLSATLPDAQYGAATYDDYVYSSYGSSGDKPFILIQQVTSDVATVSSKLKSLPLHYGGDTPESGMEALYQGLSGMGFDQDCDNVYDSSTDVRPFIASASDAFGGAGGSSFSSSSAGGGSIGGFGFRDYALPILVYATDAALRDPDTGYGVPPACSLAAGSSEVVASALDTGAYLIGITVNGTSAQAQMNDLATKTGSYADTDGDGMADDRLVFNWSTGSASALRKTIVDAIGDLVSSVQFSSVSLQIEGDEWGFVTDVSPSSYALSSSASGQEVTFSLSFRGTMPATTEDQLFKLTLNVLGDGTVLLDTYDIYVRVPGRSF
;
A
#
# COMPACT_ATOMS: atom_id res chain seq x y z
N MET A 1 -28.33 14.35 -8.43
CA MET A 1 -29.09 15.62 -8.40
C MET A 1 -28.50 16.59 -9.42
N ARG A 2 -29.09 16.62 -10.64
CA ARG A 2 -28.97 17.56 -11.80
C ARG A 2 -29.34 16.71 -13.05
N LEU A 3 -30.60 16.52 -13.43
CA LEU A 3 -31.48 17.33 -14.31
C LEU A 3 -30.89 17.66 -15.70
N LEU A 4 -31.36 16.93 -16.72
CA LEU A 4 -31.80 17.24 -18.11
C LEU A 4 -31.92 15.85 -18.80
N SER A 5 -32.80 15.46 -19.72
CA SER A 5 -34.10 15.91 -20.22
C SER A 5 -34.55 14.85 -21.25
N ALA A 6 -35.25 13.78 -20.88
CA ALA A 6 -35.79 12.81 -21.83
C ALA A 6 -37.25 13.18 -22.17
N ALA A 7 -37.53 13.40 -23.45
CA ALA A 7 -38.87 13.63 -23.98
C ALA A 7 -39.29 12.38 -24.75
N THR A 8 -40.00 11.47 -24.08
CA THR A 8 -40.69 10.34 -24.69
C THR A 8 -41.94 10.84 -25.43
N ALA A 9 -41.95 10.69 -26.75
CA ALA A 9 -43.15 10.85 -27.56
C ALA A 9 -43.90 9.51 -27.58
N LEU A 10 -44.87 9.39 -26.66
CA LEU A 10 -45.83 8.29 -26.62
C LEU A 10 -46.88 8.53 -27.74
N SER A 11 -46.68 7.90 -28.90
CA SER A 11 -47.66 7.91 -29.99
C SER A 11 -48.82 7.00 -29.65
N LEU A 12 -50.02 7.58 -29.74
CA LEU A 12 -51.26 7.07 -29.21
C LEU A 12 -51.89 6.09 -30.21
N LEU A 13 -51.86 4.78 -29.91
CA LEU A 13 -52.69 3.79 -30.60
C LEU A 13 -54.18 4.20 -30.48
N ILE A 14 -54.81 4.54 -31.61
CA ILE A 14 -56.26 4.63 -31.72
C ILE A 14 -56.75 3.39 -32.47
N ALA A 15 -57.03 2.33 -31.70
CA ALA A 15 -57.86 1.23 -32.17
C ALA A 15 -59.31 1.74 -32.35
N CYS A 16 -59.77 1.89 -33.60
CA CYS A 16 -61.17 2.20 -33.86
C CYS A 16 -61.95 0.91 -34.18
N THR A 17 -62.75 0.49 -33.21
CA THR A 17 -63.72 -0.60 -33.33
C THR A 17 -64.87 -0.24 -34.29
N LYS A 18 -65.33 -1.26 -35.03
CA LYS A 18 -66.52 -1.22 -35.89
C LYS A 18 -67.79 -0.91 -35.09
N GLY A 19 -68.53 0.14 -35.48
CA GLY A 19 -69.99 0.17 -35.36
C GLY A 19 -70.67 1.50 -35.00
N GLY A 20 -71.50 2.00 -35.92
CA GLY A 20 -72.85 2.50 -35.59
C GLY A 20 -73.13 4.01 -35.65
N ASP A 21 -73.67 4.44 -36.79
CA ASP A 21 -74.72 5.45 -37.03
C ASP A 21 -74.61 6.91 -36.51
N ASP A 22 -74.59 7.82 -37.49
CA ASP A 22 -75.48 9.00 -37.68
C ASP A 22 -75.22 10.29 -36.86
N ASP A 23 -74.43 11.23 -37.41
CA ASP A 23 -74.93 12.58 -37.70
C ASP A 23 -74.19 13.26 -38.88
N GLY A 24 -74.94 14.04 -39.66
CA GLY A 24 -74.45 14.67 -40.87
C GLY A 24 -73.94 16.09 -40.63
N THR A 25 -72.65 16.30 -40.85
CA THR A 25 -72.10 17.53 -41.44
C THR A 25 -70.87 17.17 -42.27
N ALA A 26 -70.86 17.58 -43.54
CA ALA A 26 -69.73 17.44 -44.44
C ALA A 26 -68.53 18.23 -43.89
N ASP A 27 -67.57 17.51 -43.34
CA ASP A 27 -66.17 17.92 -43.31
C ASP A 27 -65.49 17.12 -44.42
N THR A 28 -64.86 17.85 -45.34
CA THR A 28 -64.08 17.28 -46.43
C THR A 28 -62.85 16.62 -45.83
N GLN A 29 -62.93 15.33 -45.52
CA GLN A 29 -61.75 14.48 -45.54
C GLN A 29 -61.09 14.65 -46.92
N PRO A 30 -59.75 14.66 -47.02
CA PRO A 30 -59.13 14.41 -48.31
C PRO A 30 -59.58 13.00 -48.71
N ASP A 31 -60.45 12.95 -49.70
CA ASP A 31 -60.78 11.73 -50.41
C ASP A 31 -59.51 11.29 -51.16
N ASN A 32 -59.17 10.00 -51.00
CA ASN A 32 -58.26 9.20 -51.84
C ASN A 32 -56.81 8.97 -51.32
N ILE A 33 -56.65 8.46 -50.09
CA ILE A 33 -55.55 7.51 -49.84
C ILE A 33 -56.05 6.15 -50.31
N SER A 34 -55.41 5.60 -51.34
CA SER A 34 -55.60 4.22 -51.77
C SER A 34 -54.99 3.33 -50.69
N TRP A 35 -55.79 2.50 -50.02
CA TRP A 35 -55.30 1.38 -49.20
C TRP A 35 -55.20 0.13 -50.08
N ALA A 36 -54.80 0.33 -51.33
CA ALA A 36 -54.57 -0.77 -52.24
C ALA A 36 -53.10 -1.18 -52.11
N ASP A 37 -52.92 -2.44 -52.43
CA ASP A 37 -51.72 -3.25 -52.44
C ASP A 37 -52.01 -4.12 -53.68
N SER A 38 -51.36 -3.77 -54.79
CA SER A 38 -51.82 -4.09 -56.14
C SER A 38 -51.17 -5.37 -56.70
N ASP A 39 -49.95 -5.65 -56.30
CA ASP A 39 -49.15 -6.87 -56.48
C ASP A 39 -49.41 -7.91 -55.37
N GLY A 40 -49.77 -7.49 -54.16
CA GLY A 40 -50.11 -8.37 -53.04
C GLY A 40 -48.91 -8.74 -52.18
N ASP A 41 -47.91 -7.88 -52.08
CA ASP A 41 -46.65 -8.06 -51.34
C ASP A 41 -46.73 -7.58 -49.87
N ASN A 42 -47.89 -7.06 -49.46
CA ASN A 42 -48.11 -6.45 -48.15
C ASN A 42 -47.46 -5.08 -47.95
N ILE A 43 -47.03 -4.41 -49.01
CA ILE A 43 -46.73 -2.99 -49.03
C ILE A 43 -47.93 -2.26 -49.66
N LEU A 44 -48.23 -1.05 -49.20
CA LEU A 44 -49.31 -0.27 -49.82
C LEU A 44 -48.76 0.52 -50.99
N ASP A 45 -49.54 0.63 -52.08
CA ASP A 45 -49.17 1.43 -53.25
C ASP A 45 -48.67 2.83 -52.85
N LEU A 46 -49.24 3.42 -51.78
CA LEU A 46 -48.86 4.73 -51.25
C LEU A 46 -47.40 4.80 -50.78
N HIS A 47 -46.89 3.73 -50.14
CA HIS A 47 -45.50 3.64 -49.66
C HIS A 47 -44.53 3.37 -50.82
N GLU A 48 -45.01 2.79 -51.91
CA GLU A 48 -44.27 2.49 -53.15
C GLU A 48 -44.34 3.64 -54.17
N GLY A 49 -44.61 4.85 -53.69
CA GLY A 49 -44.55 6.07 -54.50
C GLY A 49 -45.72 6.26 -55.48
N PHE A 50 -46.80 5.49 -55.36
CA PHE A 50 -48.02 5.73 -56.14
C PHE A 50 -48.76 6.99 -55.65
N ASP A 51 -48.76 8.03 -56.49
CA ASP A 51 -49.57 9.25 -56.24
C ASP A 51 -50.47 9.59 -57.44
N LEU A 52 -51.70 10.00 -57.10
CA LEU A 52 -52.68 10.52 -58.05
C LEU A 52 -52.69 12.04 -57.97
N GLU A 53 -51.72 12.68 -58.62
CA GLU A 53 -51.71 14.13 -58.70
C GLU A 53 -52.85 14.62 -59.59
N ARG A 54 -53.67 15.52 -59.04
CA ARG A 54 -54.71 16.21 -59.79
C ARG A 54 -54.15 17.47 -60.44
N GLY A 55 -53.94 17.43 -61.76
CA GLY A 55 -53.47 18.58 -62.53
C GLY A 55 -54.40 19.81 -62.43
N GLU A 56 -53.87 21.02 -62.73
CA GLU A 56 -54.67 22.27 -62.77
C GLU A 56 -55.88 22.21 -63.73
N ASP A 57 -55.87 21.27 -64.68
CA ASP A 57 -56.95 20.99 -65.63
C ASP A 57 -57.97 19.93 -65.15
N GLY A 58 -57.75 19.37 -63.96
CA GLY A 58 -58.60 18.35 -63.34
C GLY A 58 -58.45 16.95 -63.92
N VAL A 59 -57.38 16.69 -64.68
CA VAL A 59 -56.97 15.36 -65.13
C VAL A 59 -56.07 14.75 -64.04
N GLU A 60 -56.42 13.57 -63.57
CA GLU A 60 -55.54 12.75 -62.72
C GLU A 60 -54.39 12.24 -63.60
N VAL A 61 -53.17 12.58 -63.22
CA VAL A 61 -51.95 12.07 -63.83
C VAL A 61 -51.37 11.09 -62.83
N GLU A 62 -51.26 9.85 -63.25
CA GLU A 62 -50.60 8.78 -62.50
C GLU A 62 -49.10 9.08 -62.49
N ILE A 63 -48.54 9.24 -61.29
CA ILE A 63 -47.11 9.31 -61.07
C ILE A 63 -46.74 7.97 -60.45
N THR A 64 -45.85 7.25 -61.13
CA THR A 64 -45.33 5.98 -60.69
C THR A 64 -43.81 6.06 -60.65
N VAL A 65 -43.23 5.45 -59.62
CA VAL A 65 -41.79 5.19 -59.52
C VAL A 65 -41.51 3.82 -60.16
N ASP A 66 -40.27 3.62 -60.57
CA ASP A 66 -39.73 2.42 -61.24
C ASP A 66 -38.26 2.39 -60.80
N THR A 67 -38.01 1.78 -59.64
CA THR A 67 -36.76 1.87 -58.87
C THR A 67 -35.61 1.15 -59.58
N ASP A 68 -35.80 -0.12 -59.97
CA ASP A 68 -34.80 -0.92 -60.68
C ASP A 68 -34.72 -0.65 -62.21
N GLY A 69 -35.75 -0.02 -62.78
CA GLY A 69 -35.82 0.35 -64.19
C GLY A 69 -36.16 -0.81 -65.14
N ASP A 70 -36.77 -1.89 -64.66
CA ASP A 70 -37.18 -3.03 -65.49
C ASP A 70 -38.42 -2.72 -66.37
N GLY A 71 -39.14 -1.65 -66.02
CA GLY A 71 -40.31 -1.14 -66.72
C GLY A 71 -41.66 -1.61 -66.18
N LEU A 72 -41.69 -2.32 -65.06
CA LEU A 72 -42.78 -2.32 -64.08
C LEU A 72 -42.68 -1.03 -63.25
N ALA A 73 -43.62 -0.83 -62.34
CA ALA A 73 -43.64 0.34 -61.49
C ALA A 73 -43.78 -0.18 -60.08
N ASP A 74 -43.05 0.36 -59.10
CA ASP A 74 -42.85 -0.21 -57.76
C ASP A 74 -44.12 -0.90 -57.21
N HIS A 75 -45.25 -0.17 -57.07
CA HIS A 75 -46.58 -0.70 -56.69
C HIS A 75 -47.24 -1.81 -57.57
N LEU A 76 -46.51 -2.40 -58.50
CA LEU A 76 -46.89 -3.53 -59.33
C LEU A 76 -45.72 -4.51 -59.54
N ASP A 77 -44.57 -4.20 -58.95
CA ASP A 77 -43.41 -5.07 -58.90
C ASP A 77 -43.52 -5.99 -57.68
N THR A 78 -42.63 -6.96 -57.54
CA THR A 78 -42.60 -7.84 -56.34
C THR A 78 -41.17 -8.04 -55.84
N ASP A 79 -40.28 -7.15 -56.28
CA ASP A 79 -38.82 -7.17 -56.23
C ASP A 79 -38.39 -5.79 -56.76
N THR A 80 -38.67 -4.74 -55.99
CA THR A 80 -38.74 -3.34 -56.46
C THR A 80 -37.36 -2.74 -56.80
N ASP A 81 -36.30 -3.16 -56.12
CA ASP A 81 -34.91 -2.81 -56.44
C ASP A 81 -34.19 -3.87 -57.32
N GLY A 82 -34.79 -5.05 -57.48
CA GLY A 82 -34.34 -6.06 -58.42
C GLY A 82 -33.11 -6.82 -57.93
N ASP A 83 -32.89 -6.87 -56.62
CA ASP A 83 -31.77 -7.53 -55.96
C ASP A 83 -32.00 -9.07 -55.87
N GLY A 84 -33.27 -9.51 -55.92
CA GLY A 84 -33.72 -10.88 -55.86
C GLY A 84 -34.30 -11.34 -54.51
N VAL A 85 -34.36 -10.48 -53.51
CA VAL A 85 -35.21 -10.57 -52.33
C VAL A 85 -36.61 -10.03 -52.71
N PRO A 86 -37.72 -10.72 -52.35
CA PRO A 86 -39.03 -10.21 -52.69
C PRO A 86 -39.53 -9.18 -51.68
N ASP A 87 -40.21 -8.13 -52.18
CA ASP A 87 -40.83 -7.05 -51.38
C ASP A 87 -41.68 -7.57 -50.19
N ASP A 88 -42.29 -8.77 -50.33
CA ASP A 88 -43.09 -9.39 -49.26
C ASP A 88 -42.28 -9.88 -48.05
N ARG A 89 -40.95 -9.96 -48.19
CA ARG A 89 -39.99 -10.24 -47.11
C ARG A 89 -39.44 -8.95 -46.52
N GLU A 90 -39.07 -7.98 -47.37
CA GLU A 90 -38.54 -6.67 -46.95
C GLU A 90 -39.60 -5.76 -46.31
N ALA A 91 -40.89 -6.05 -46.51
CA ALA A 91 -41.98 -5.35 -45.83
C ALA A 91 -41.90 -5.43 -44.28
N GLY A 92 -41.18 -6.42 -43.74
CA GLY A 92 -40.95 -6.63 -42.31
C GLY A 92 -42.09 -7.31 -41.55
N ASP A 93 -43.34 -7.22 -42.03
CA ASP A 93 -44.45 -8.05 -41.54
C ASP A 93 -45.59 -8.27 -42.56
N ASP A 94 -46.48 -9.23 -42.24
CA ASP A 94 -47.65 -9.57 -43.06
C ASP A 94 -48.79 -8.51 -43.02
N ASP A 95 -48.67 -7.40 -42.27
CA ASP A 95 -49.73 -6.40 -42.08
C ASP A 95 -49.44 -5.11 -42.83
N ALA A 96 -49.89 -5.00 -44.08
CA ALA A 96 -49.75 -3.80 -44.93
C ALA A 96 -50.19 -2.44 -44.33
N LEU A 97 -50.78 -2.40 -43.14
CA LEU A 97 -51.05 -1.15 -42.42
C LEU A 97 -49.89 -0.69 -41.53
N THR A 98 -48.84 -1.49 -41.37
CA THR A 98 -47.57 -1.09 -40.78
C THR A 98 -46.76 -0.29 -41.80
N LEU A 99 -45.75 0.43 -41.31
CA LEU A 99 -44.81 1.10 -42.21
C LEU A 99 -43.77 0.03 -42.61
N PRO A 100 -43.30 0.04 -43.86
CA PRO A 100 -42.17 -0.79 -44.29
C PRO A 100 -40.96 -0.57 -43.38
N TRP A 101 -40.09 -1.57 -43.29
CA TRP A 101 -38.84 -1.47 -42.56
C TRP A 101 -37.85 -0.53 -43.29
N ASP A 102 -36.92 -0.03 -42.48
CA ASP A 102 -35.83 0.90 -42.82
C ASP A 102 -34.78 0.54 -41.76
N THR A 103 -34.12 -0.60 -42.00
CA THR A 103 -33.35 -1.35 -41.01
C THR A 103 -32.11 -0.57 -40.57
N ASP A 104 -31.37 0.02 -41.52
CA ASP A 104 -30.21 0.87 -41.24
C ASP A 104 -30.57 2.34 -40.88
N GLY A 105 -31.81 2.76 -41.15
CA GLY A 105 -32.33 4.07 -40.81
C GLY A 105 -31.83 5.22 -41.70
N ASP A 106 -31.33 4.94 -42.90
CA ASP A 106 -30.83 5.94 -43.84
C ASP A 106 -31.97 6.74 -44.53
N GLY A 107 -33.19 6.20 -44.47
CA GLY A 107 -34.42 6.76 -45.02
C GLY A 107 -34.79 6.26 -46.41
N VAL A 108 -34.11 5.22 -46.91
CA VAL A 108 -34.56 4.30 -47.94
C VAL A 108 -35.11 3.06 -47.23
N GLU A 109 -36.36 2.71 -47.51
CA GLU A 109 -36.96 1.50 -46.95
C GLU A 109 -36.40 0.25 -47.62
N ASP A 110 -36.25 -0.84 -46.86
CA ASP A 110 -35.58 -2.10 -47.23
C ASP A 110 -35.94 -2.59 -48.65
N PHE A 111 -37.23 -2.64 -49.02
CA PHE A 111 -37.70 -3.05 -50.36
C PHE A 111 -37.27 -2.14 -51.54
N ARG A 112 -36.50 -1.09 -51.26
CA ARG A 112 -35.93 -0.15 -52.24
C ARG A 112 -34.44 0.04 -52.04
N ASP A 113 -33.83 -0.70 -51.13
CA ASP A 113 -32.42 -0.61 -50.79
C ASP A 113 -31.69 -1.86 -51.27
N ASP A 114 -30.56 -1.68 -51.94
CA ASP A 114 -29.76 -2.82 -52.41
C ASP A 114 -28.94 -3.47 -51.25
N ASP A 115 -28.98 -2.89 -50.04
CA ASP A 115 -28.16 -3.15 -48.83
C ASP A 115 -28.95 -2.74 -47.57
N SER A 116 -29.99 -3.51 -47.20
CA SER A 116 -31.02 -3.11 -46.22
C SER A 116 -30.51 -2.86 -44.80
N ASP A 117 -29.51 -3.62 -44.36
CA ASP A 117 -28.89 -3.46 -43.04
C ASP A 117 -27.69 -2.49 -43.02
N GLY A 118 -27.28 -2.02 -44.21
CA GLY A 118 -26.19 -1.08 -44.40
C GLY A 118 -24.81 -1.65 -44.01
N ASN A 119 -24.65 -2.97 -44.00
CA ASN A 119 -23.43 -3.65 -43.57
C ASN A 119 -22.33 -3.67 -44.67
N CYS A 120 -22.65 -3.24 -45.91
CA CYS A 120 -21.85 -3.30 -47.15
C CYS A 120 -21.99 -4.59 -48.00
N ILE A 121 -22.74 -5.57 -47.55
CA ILE A 121 -23.05 -6.78 -48.28
C ILE A 121 -24.43 -6.55 -48.89
N LEU A 122 -24.50 -6.72 -50.21
CA LEU A 122 -25.79 -6.52 -50.88
C LEU A 122 -26.71 -7.69 -50.55
N ASP A 123 -27.98 -7.39 -50.31
CA ASP A 123 -29.09 -8.31 -50.04
C ASP A 123 -29.11 -9.50 -51.04
N ALA A 124 -28.83 -9.21 -52.32
CA ALA A 124 -28.66 -10.21 -53.38
C ALA A 124 -27.60 -11.30 -53.11
N ASN A 125 -26.63 -11.04 -52.24
CA ASN A 125 -25.55 -11.95 -51.84
C ASN A 125 -25.87 -12.71 -50.54
N GLU A 126 -26.54 -12.10 -49.58
CA GLU A 126 -27.08 -12.78 -48.39
C GLU A 126 -28.26 -13.69 -48.76
N GLY A 127 -29.24 -13.13 -49.45
CA GLY A 127 -30.52 -13.76 -49.76
C GLY A 127 -31.34 -14.04 -48.50
N LEU A 128 -32.10 -15.14 -48.52
CA LEU A 128 -33.04 -15.50 -47.44
C LEU A 128 -32.40 -16.46 -46.42
N GLU A 129 -31.12 -16.30 -46.14
CA GLU A 129 -30.44 -17.01 -45.05
C GLU A 129 -30.86 -16.40 -43.69
N ASP A 130 -30.66 -17.15 -42.61
CA ASP A 130 -31.02 -16.80 -41.22
C ASP A 130 -30.00 -17.59 -40.39
N PHE A 131 -28.81 -16.99 -40.23
CA PHE A 131 -27.61 -17.70 -39.84
C PHE A 131 -27.64 -18.06 -38.34
N ASP A 132 -28.10 -17.15 -37.48
CA ASP A 132 -28.22 -17.36 -36.04
C ASP A 132 -29.53 -18.06 -35.61
N GLY A 133 -30.56 -18.04 -36.46
CA GLY A 133 -31.85 -18.67 -36.24
C GLY A 133 -32.80 -17.89 -35.34
N ASP A 134 -32.63 -16.58 -35.18
CA ASP A 134 -33.50 -15.72 -34.36
C ASP A 134 -34.83 -15.38 -35.06
N GLY A 135 -34.88 -15.58 -36.38
CA GLY A 135 -36.04 -15.38 -37.24
C GLY A 135 -36.07 -14.05 -37.99
N ILE A 136 -35.01 -13.24 -37.87
CA ILE A 136 -34.59 -12.21 -38.81
C ILE A 136 -33.72 -12.93 -39.87
N GLU A 137 -33.71 -12.41 -41.08
CA GLU A 137 -33.07 -13.01 -42.25
C GLU A 137 -31.85 -12.13 -42.56
N ASP A 138 -30.72 -12.72 -42.94
CA ASP A 138 -29.40 -12.06 -42.93
C ASP A 138 -29.35 -10.70 -43.66
N PHE A 139 -30.07 -10.54 -44.78
CA PHE A 139 -30.09 -9.28 -45.55
C PHE A 139 -30.59 -8.05 -44.76
N HIS A 140 -31.30 -8.26 -43.65
CA HIS A 140 -31.80 -7.19 -42.78
C HIS A 140 -31.56 -7.51 -41.29
N ASP A 141 -30.70 -8.48 -41.01
CA ASP A 141 -30.18 -8.71 -39.66
C ASP A 141 -28.98 -7.78 -39.43
N LEU A 142 -28.78 -7.29 -38.22
CA LEU A 142 -27.64 -6.42 -37.90
C LEU A 142 -26.50 -7.17 -37.21
N ASP A 143 -26.74 -8.45 -36.90
CA ASP A 143 -25.81 -9.40 -36.28
C ASP A 143 -26.15 -10.80 -36.80
N ASP A 144 -25.76 -11.06 -38.05
CA ASP A 144 -25.94 -12.34 -38.76
C ASP A 144 -25.54 -13.54 -37.89
N ASP A 145 -24.45 -13.36 -37.15
CA ASP A 145 -23.88 -14.37 -36.31
C ASP A 145 -24.73 -14.63 -35.06
N GLY A 146 -25.21 -13.59 -34.39
CA GLY A 146 -25.92 -13.63 -33.12
C GLY A 146 -24.99 -13.72 -31.91
N ASP A 147 -23.80 -13.14 -31.98
CA ASP A 147 -22.84 -13.08 -30.87
C ASP A 147 -22.91 -11.76 -30.08
N GLY A 148 -23.69 -10.79 -30.54
CA GLY A 148 -23.86 -9.49 -29.92
C GLY A 148 -22.87 -8.42 -30.36
N ILE A 149 -22.08 -8.68 -31.40
CA ILE A 149 -21.32 -7.71 -32.19
C ILE A 149 -22.16 -7.40 -33.43
N LEU A 150 -22.07 -6.16 -33.94
CA LEU A 150 -22.78 -5.83 -35.19
C LEU A 150 -21.89 -6.17 -36.38
N ASP A 151 -22.49 -6.64 -37.47
CA ASP A 151 -21.78 -6.97 -38.71
C ASP A 151 -20.93 -5.79 -39.21
N SER A 152 -21.43 -4.56 -39.02
CA SER A 152 -20.73 -3.31 -39.34
C SER A 152 -19.38 -3.10 -38.61
N TRP A 153 -19.14 -3.79 -37.49
CA TRP A 153 -17.87 -3.80 -36.75
C TRP A 153 -16.92 -4.90 -37.20
N GLU A 154 -17.46 -5.99 -37.74
CA GLU A 154 -16.71 -7.18 -38.17
C GLU A 154 -16.35 -7.13 -39.65
N ILE A 155 -17.07 -6.30 -40.40
CA ILE A 155 -16.75 -5.98 -41.78
C ILE A 155 -15.73 -4.84 -41.82
N GLY A 156 -14.58 -5.12 -42.44
CA GLY A 156 -13.48 -4.17 -42.53
C GLY A 156 -13.77 -2.96 -43.41
N ALA A 157 -12.98 -1.90 -43.20
CA ALA A 157 -13.05 -0.68 -44.00
C ALA A 157 -12.97 -0.97 -45.52
N ASP A 158 -13.72 -0.17 -46.30
CA ASP A 158 -13.93 -0.36 -47.74
C ASP A 158 -14.68 -1.68 -48.08
N CYS A 159 -15.56 -2.15 -47.18
CA CYS A 159 -16.40 -3.33 -47.35
C CYS A 159 -15.59 -4.63 -47.55
N ALA A 160 -14.53 -4.78 -46.76
CA ALA A 160 -13.62 -5.91 -46.84
C ALA A 160 -14.02 -6.99 -45.84
N LEU A 161 -14.56 -8.10 -46.32
CA LEU A 161 -14.84 -9.27 -45.49
C LEU A 161 -13.54 -9.74 -44.80
N ILE A 162 -13.55 -9.72 -43.47
CA ILE A 162 -12.46 -10.18 -42.61
C ILE A 162 -12.68 -11.67 -42.29
N ASP A 163 -11.58 -12.39 -42.09
CA ASP A 163 -11.49 -13.81 -41.72
C ASP A 163 -10.23 -13.88 -40.84
N SER A 164 -10.42 -13.57 -39.55
CA SER A 164 -9.35 -13.25 -38.60
C SER A 164 -8.54 -14.49 -38.21
N ASP A 165 -9.19 -15.63 -37.98
CA ASP A 165 -8.53 -16.90 -37.67
C ASP A 165 -8.11 -17.72 -38.92
N GLY A 166 -8.65 -17.39 -40.10
CA GLY A 166 -8.33 -18.03 -41.37
C GLY A 166 -9.03 -19.38 -41.60
N ASP A 167 -10.13 -19.67 -40.90
CA ASP A 167 -10.87 -20.93 -41.00
C ASP A 167 -11.83 -21.00 -42.19
N THR A 168 -11.98 -19.89 -42.93
CA THR A 168 -12.87 -19.66 -44.09
C THR A 168 -14.29 -19.20 -43.79
N ARG A 169 -14.65 -19.00 -42.52
CA ARG A 169 -15.85 -18.30 -42.05
C ARG A 169 -15.48 -16.82 -41.87
N PRO A 170 -16.18 -15.89 -42.51
CA PRO A 170 -15.95 -14.47 -42.26
C PRO A 170 -16.38 -14.08 -40.84
N ASP A 171 -15.72 -13.08 -40.24
CA ASP A 171 -15.93 -12.66 -38.85
C ASP A 171 -17.40 -12.34 -38.54
N TYR A 172 -18.10 -11.54 -39.37
CA TYR A 172 -19.55 -11.22 -39.23
C TYR A 172 -20.51 -12.43 -39.26
N ARG A 173 -19.96 -13.60 -39.54
CA ARG A 173 -20.67 -14.87 -39.51
C ARG A 173 -19.86 -15.86 -38.72
N ASP A 174 -18.97 -15.48 -37.81
CA ASP A 174 -18.16 -16.31 -36.92
C ASP A 174 -18.45 -16.03 -35.44
N LYS A 175 -18.50 -17.07 -34.58
CA LYS A 175 -18.83 -16.95 -33.14
C LYS A 175 -17.59 -16.90 -32.25
N ASP A 176 -16.43 -17.00 -32.88
CA ASP A 176 -15.09 -17.18 -32.29
C ASP A 176 -14.11 -16.68 -33.36
N ALA A 177 -14.17 -15.37 -33.65
CA ALA A 177 -13.54 -14.74 -34.82
C ALA A 177 -12.00 -14.86 -34.82
N ASP A 178 -11.38 -14.90 -33.65
CA ASP A 178 -9.93 -15.06 -33.49
C ASP A 178 -9.47 -16.52 -33.33
N GLY A 179 -10.43 -17.43 -33.11
CA GLY A 179 -10.24 -18.88 -33.07
C GLY A 179 -9.48 -19.36 -31.84
N ASP A 180 -9.49 -18.61 -30.74
CA ASP A 180 -8.80 -18.95 -29.50
C ASP A 180 -9.60 -19.97 -28.64
N GLY A 181 -10.91 -20.10 -28.92
CA GLY A 181 -11.83 -21.03 -28.28
C GLY A 181 -12.65 -20.44 -27.12
N VAL A 182 -12.56 -19.14 -26.88
CA VAL A 182 -13.58 -18.31 -26.25
C VAL A 182 -14.58 -17.89 -27.35
N ALA A 183 -15.80 -17.53 -26.97
CA ALA A 183 -16.80 -17.12 -27.95
C ALA A 183 -17.00 -15.61 -27.84
N ASP A 184 -17.11 -14.95 -28.97
CA ASP A 184 -17.13 -13.49 -29.12
C ASP A 184 -18.17 -12.82 -28.21
N ILE A 185 -19.31 -13.48 -27.95
CA ILE A 185 -20.32 -13.02 -26.98
C ILE A 185 -19.81 -12.75 -25.56
N TYR A 186 -18.69 -13.36 -25.17
CA TYR A 186 -18.06 -13.15 -23.87
C TYR A 186 -16.94 -12.09 -23.89
N GLU A 187 -16.48 -11.69 -25.07
CA GLU A 187 -15.40 -10.72 -25.32
C GLU A 187 -15.94 -9.37 -25.83
N ALA A 188 -17.03 -9.39 -26.61
CA ALA A 188 -17.73 -8.26 -27.23
C ALA A 188 -18.04 -7.10 -26.25
N GLY A 189 -18.26 -7.43 -24.99
CA GLY A 189 -18.53 -6.48 -23.92
C GLY A 189 -20.01 -6.43 -23.52
N THR A 190 -20.54 -5.23 -23.25
CA THR A 190 -21.97 -5.14 -22.86
C THR A 190 -22.86 -5.14 -24.10
N SER A 191 -23.84 -6.04 -24.13
CA SER A 191 -24.83 -6.28 -25.20
C SER A 191 -25.82 -5.13 -25.50
N ALA A 192 -25.40 -3.88 -25.34
CA ALA A 192 -26.16 -2.75 -25.85
C ALA A 192 -25.73 -2.50 -27.31
N TRP A 193 -26.62 -2.81 -28.24
CA TRP A 193 -26.54 -2.65 -29.71
C TRP A 193 -26.19 -1.24 -30.26
N GLU A 194 -25.47 -0.39 -29.50
CA GLU A 194 -25.07 0.96 -29.92
C GLU A 194 -23.64 1.36 -29.45
N ASP A 195 -22.88 0.48 -28.79
CA ASP A 195 -21.55 0.79 -28.26
C ASP A 195 -20.43 0.14 -29.13
N GLU A 196 -19.26 0.79 -29.18
CA GLU A 196 -18.05 0.22 -29.81
C GLU A 196 -17.66 -1.09 -29.07
N PRO A 197 -17.16 -2.13 -29.77
CA PRO A 197 -16.66 -3.35 -29.14
C PRO A 197 -15.62 -3.06 -28.05
N ARG A 198 -15.55 -3.93 -27.04
CA ARG A 198 -14.63 -3.77 -25.91
C ARG A 198 -13.16 -3.84 -26.37
N ASP A 199 -12.32 -3.00 -25.76
CA ASP A 199 -10.85 -2.95 -25.89
C ASP A 199 -10.31 -2.74 -24.46
N THR A 200 -10.07 -3.85 -23.76
CA THR A 200 -9.80 -3.86 -22.31
C THR A 200 -8.42 -3.30 -21.98
N ASP A 201 -7.39 -3.66 -22.73
CA ASP A 201 -6.01 -3.20 -22.51
C ASP A 201 -5.67 -1.87 -23.22
N GLY A 202 -6.50 -1.44 -24.18
CA GLY A 202 -6.37 -0.19 -24.91
C GLY A 202 -5.29 -0.20 -25.99
N ASP A 203 -4.90 -1.36 -26.52
CA ASP A 203 -3.88 -1.48 -27.55
C ASP A 203 -4.39 -1.18 -28.98
N GLY A 204 -5.72 -1.19 -29.13
CA GLY A 204 -6.46 -0.89 -30.36
C GLY A 204 -6.85 -2.11 -31.20
N LEU A 205 -6.64 -3.32 -30.69
CA LEU A 205 -7.37 -4.54 -31.07
C LEU A 205 -8.56 -4.68 -30.11
N TYR A 206 -9.70 -5.14 -30.62
CA TYR A 206 -10.87 -5.38 -29.78
C TYR A 206 -10.77 -6.77 -29.15
N ASP A 207 -11.35 -6.96 -27.97
CA ASP A 207 -11.23 -8.19 -27.17
C ASP A 207 -11.60 -9.45 -27.98
N TYR A 208 -12.67 -9.43 -28.78
CA TYR A 208 -13.10 -10.56 -29.63
C TYR A 208 -12.12 -10.90 -30.78
N LEU A 209 -11.08 -10.07 -30.97
CA LEU A 209 -9.99 -10.27 -31.93
C LEU A 209 -8.63 -10.41 -31.24
N ASP A 210 -8.57 -10.34 -29.91
CA ASP A 210 -7.36 -10.30 -29.11
C ASP A 210 -7.28 -11.44 -28.10
N GLY A 211 -6.50 -12.48 -28.41
CA GLY A 211 -6.31 -13.61 -27.49
C GLY A 211 -5.49 -13.34 -26.21
N ASP A 212 -5.36 -12.09 -25.75
CA ASP A 212 -4.85 -11.63 -24.44
C ASP A 212 -5.52 -10.28 -24.08
N SER A 213 -6.85 -10.29 -23.95
CA SER A 213 -7.72 -9.10 -23.90
C SER A 213 -7.34 -8.06 -22.84
N ASP A 214 -6.86 -8.48 -21.67
CA ASP A 214 -6.45 -7.58 -20.59
C ASP A 214 -4.95 -7.21 -20.59
N GLY A 215 -4.19 -7.81 -21.51
CA GLY A 215 -2.78 -7.56 -21.75
C GLY A 215 -1.85 -7.92 -20.58
N ASP A 216 -2.28 -8.80 -19.66
CA ASP A 216 -1.49 -9.22 -18.51
C ASP A 216 -0.43 -10.28 -18.90
N GLY A 217 -0.58 -10.93 -20.06
CA GLY A 217 0.29 -11.97 -20.58
C GLY A 217 -0.12 -13.40 -20.22
N VAL A 218 -1.34 -13.64 -19.71
CA VAL A 218 -2.05 -14.91 -19.85
C VAL A 218 -2.61 -14.91 -21.29
N SER A 219 -3.76 -15.48 -21.55
CA SER A 219 -4.36 -15.60 -22.87
C SER A 219 -5.77 -16.07 -22.57
N ASP A 220 -6.73 -15.54 -23.29
CA ASP A 220 -8.15 -15.68 -22.98
C ASP A 220 -8.55 -17.17 -22.93
N ALA A 221 -8.02 -17.99 -23.84
CA ALA A 221 -8.14 -19.45 -23.81
C ALA A 221 -7.67 -20.15 -22.49
N GLU A 222 -6.62 -19.64 -21.83
CA GLU A 222 -6.13 -20.16 -20.53
C GLU A 222 -6.98 -19.65 -19.36
N GLU A 223 -7.34 -18.37 -19.35
CA GLU A 223 -8.17 -17.73 -18.33
C GLU A 223 -9.59 -18.25 -18.31
N SER A 224 -10.22 -18.39 -19.48
CA SER A 224 -11.58 -18.94 -19.63
C SER A 224 -11.73 -20.31 -18.96
N GLY A 225 -10.64 -21.05 -18.80
CA GLY A 225 -10.61 -22.39 -18.23
C GLY A 225 -11.28 -23.44 -19.09
N GLY A 226 -11.60 -23.13 -20.34
CA GLY A 226 -12.45 -23.95 -21.21
C GLY A 226 -13.86 -24.15 -20.64
N SER A 227 -14.37 -23.15 -19.93
CA SER A 227 -15.76 -23.10 -19.45
C SER A 227 -16.60 -22.12 -20.26
N GLU A 228 -17.89 -22.45 -20.40
CA GLU A 228 -18.92 -21.55 -20.93
C GLU A 228 -20.06 -21.44 -19.89
N PRO A 229 -20.29 -20.26 -19.29
CA PRO A 229 -19.53 -19.01 -19.48
C PRO A 229 -18.07 -19.12 -19.00
N PRO A 230 -17.17 -18.21 -19.44
CA PRO A 230 -15.77 -18.14 -18.99
C PRO A 230 -15.63 -18.03 -17.46
N ARG A 231 -14.41 -18.26 -16.98
CA ARG A 231 -14.11 -18.20 -15.55
C ARG A 231 -14.22 -16.76 -15.04
N ASP A 232 -14.73 -16.66 -13.82
CA ASP A 232 -14.82 -15.43 -13.00
C ASP A 232 -14.42 -15.90 -11.60
N SER A 233 -13.12 -15.78 -11.30
CA SER A 233 -12.46 -16.44 -10.17
C SER A 233 -12.79 -15.77 -8.84
N ASP A 234 -12.92 -14.45 -8.80
CA ASP A 234 -13.30 -13.67 -7.61
C ASP A 234 -14.82 -13.43 -7.48
N GLY A 235 -15.57 -13.65 -8.57
CA GLY A 235 -17.02 -13.53 -8.63
C GLY A 235 -17.52 -12.09 -8.76
N ASP A 236 -16.68 -11.16 -9.26
CA ASP A 236 -16.99 -9.74 -9.35
C ASP A 236 -17.93 -9.35 -10.51
N GLY A 237 -18.07 -10.26 -11.49
CA GLY A 237 -18.87 -10.10 -12.69
C GLY A 237 -18.09 -9.67 -13.94
N VAL A 238 -16.77 -9.50 -13.83
CA VAL A 238 -15.79 -9.47 -14.92
C VAL A 238 -15.22 -10.88 -15.06
N TYR A 239 -15.00 -11.33 -16.30
CA TYR A 239 -14.36 -12.64 -16.53
C TYR A 239 -12.85 -12.48 -16.42
N ASP A 240 -12.16 -13.55 -16.01
CA ASP A 240 -10.69 -13.58 -15.83
C ASP A 240 -9.95 -13.05 -17.09
N LEU A 241 -10.45 -13.35 -18.30
CA LEU A 241 -9.87 -12.85 -19.57
C LEU A 241 -9.87 -11.31 -19.72
N ALA A 242 -10.69 -10.61 -18.94
CA ALA A 242 -10.81 -9.16 -18.94
C ALA A 242 -10.45 -8.56 -17.57
N ASP A 243 -9.80 -9.33 -16.68
CA ASP A 243 -9.45 -8.92 -15.32
C ASP A 243 -7.98 -9.21 -14.97
N THR A 244 -7.22 -8.13 -14.80
CA THR A 244 -5.79 -8.19 -14.48
C THR A 244 -5.44 -8.75 -13.10
N ASP A 245 -6.41 -8.96 -12.21
CA ASP A 245 -6.30 -9.60 -10.88
C ASP A 245 -7.47 -10.59 -10.68
N SER A 246 -7.39 -11.73 -11.38
CA SER A 246 -8.49 -12.70 -11.54
C SER A 246 -9.12 -13.17 -10.21
N ASP A 247 -8.34 -13.28 -9.14
CA ASP A 247 -8.83 -13.72 -7.83
C ASP A 247 -9.05 -12.60 -6.79
N GLY A 248 -8.77 -11.37 -7.21
CA GLY A 248 -9.09 -10.13 -6.51
C GLY A 248 -8.35 -9.96 -5.19
N ASP A 249 -7.17 -10.54 -5.04
CA ASP A 249 -6.42 -10.53 -3.78
C ASP A 249 -5.45 -9.34 -3.61
N GLY A 250 -5.36 -8.52 -4.65
CA GLY A 250 -4.53 -7.32 -4.74
C GLY A 250 -3.16 -7.56 -5.35
N LEU A 251 -2.93 -8.72 -5.99
CA LEU A 251 -1.78 -9.04 -6.81
C LEU A 251 -2.24 -9.31 -8.24
N SER A 252 -1.69 -8.60 -9.23
CA SER A 252 -2.03 -8.90 -10.62
C SER A 252 -1.57 -10.31 -11.01
N ASP A 253 -2.30 -10.95 -11.91
CA ASP A 253 -2.03 -12.27 -12.46
C ASP A 253 -0.58 -12.42 -13.00
N GLN A 254 -0.07 -11.37 -13.63
CA GLN A 254 1.34 -11.27 -14.05
C GLN A 254 2.32 -11.33 -12.86
N GLU A 255 2.09 -10.55 -11.80
CA GLU A 255 2.95 -10.55 -10.60
C GLU A 255 2.93 -11.91 -9.90
N GLU A 256 1.76 -12.54 -9.81
CA GLU A 256 1.61 -13.85 -9.24
C GLU A 256 2.38 -14.93 -10.01
N ARG A 257 2.30 -14.92 -11.34
CA ARG A 257 3.01 -15.91 -12.17
C ARG A 257 4.52 -15.66 -12.22
N ASP A 258 4.94 -14.42 -12.48
CA ASP A 258 6.34 -14.10 -12.80
C ASP A 258 7.20 -13.74 -11.58
N VAL A 259 6.60 -13.21 -10.52
CA VAL A 259 7.34 -12.70 -9.36
C VAL A 259 7.21 -13.64 -8.16
N TYR A 260 5.99 -13.98 -7.77
CA TYR A 260 5.71 -14.71 -6.53
C TYR A 260 5.56 -16.23 -6.74
N GLY A 261 5.16 -16.64 -7.94
CA GLY A 261 4.82 -18.00 -8.31
C GLY A 261 3.60 -18.53 -7.54
N THR A 262 2.69 -17.65 -7.15
CA THR A 262 1.37 -17.96 -6.58
C THR A 262 0.40 -18.29 -7.72
N SER A 263 -0.90 -18.27 -7.48
CA SER A 263 -1.92 -18.73 -8.41
C SER A 263 -2.92 -17.62 -8.68
N ALA A 264 -2.85 -17.02 -9.88
CA ALA A 264 -3.82 -16.08 -10.49
C ALA A 264 -5.30 -16.32 -10.14
N TYR A 265 -5.68 -17.60 -10.02
CA TYR A 265 -7.08 -18.02 -9.87
C TYR A 265 -7.43 -18.47 -8.45
N SER A 266 -6.62 -18.15 -7.44
CA SER A 266 -6.80 -18.63 -6.07
C SER A 266 -6.13 -17.72 -5.05
N ASN A 267 -6.92 -16.81 -4.48
CA ASN A 267 -6.47 -15.78 -3.55
C ASN A 267 -5.72 -16.24 -2.29
N ASP A 268 -5.64 -17.55 -2.04
CA ASP A 268 -4.88 -18.17 -0.94
C ASP A 268 -4.26 -19.48 -1.49
N THR A 269 -3.09 -19.35 -2.13
CA THR A 269 -2.41 -20.45 -2.84
C THR A 269 -2.14 -21.66 -1.94
N ASP A 270 -1.88 -21.43 -0.66
CA ASP A 270 -1.48 -22.49 0.28
C ASP A 270 -2.58 -22.92 1.27
N SER A 271 -3.72 -22.22 1.21
CA SER A 271 -4.97 -22.48 1.93
C SER A 271 -4.84 -22.40 3.46
N ASP A 272 -4.04 -21.47 3.96
CA ASP A 272 -3.83 -21.26 5.39
C ASP A 272 -4.76 -20.20 6.01
N GLY A 273 -5.48 -19.44 5.18
CA GLY A 273 -6.46 -18.43 5.55
C GLY A 273 -5.97 -16.98 5.44
N PHE A 274 -4.74 -16.73 4.98
CA PHE A 274 -4.28 -15.41 4.53
C PHE A 274 -4.27 -15.36 3.01
N SER A 275 -4.62 -14.20 2.43
CA SER A 275 -4.49 -14.08 0.98
C SER A 275 -3.05 -13.88 0.55
N ASP A 276 -2.71 -14.24 -0.69
CA ASP A 276 -1.35 -14.14 -1.20
C ASP A 276 -0.88 -12.67 -1.19
N GLY A 277 -1.72 -11.75 -1.64
CA GLY A 277 -1.50 -10.31 -1.54
C GLY A 277 -1.31 -9.82 -0.10
N ALA A 278 -2.07 -10.35 0.86
CA ALA A 278 -1.91 -10.00 2.27
C ALA A 278 -0.56 -10.48 2.84
N GLU A 279 -0.12 -11.68 2.46
CA GLU A 279 1.15 -12.24 2.88
C GLU A 279 2.34 -11.48 2.29
N ILE A 280 2.29 -11.16 1.00
CA ILE A 280 3.32 -10.36 0.34
C ILE A 280 3.43 -8.98 0.99
N ALA A 281 2.31 -8.31 1.26
CA ALA A 281 2.27 -7.03 1.97
C ALA A 281 2.85 -7.15 3.40
N ALA A 282 2.68 -8.30 4.05
CA ALA A 282 3.24 -8.60 5.37
C ALA A 282 4.71 -9.08 5.34
N GLY A 283 5.26 -9.36 4.17
CA GLY A 283 6.59 -9.96 4.00
C GLY A 283 6.66 -11.42 4.43
N THR A 284 5.53 -12.12 4.44
CA THR A 284 5.42 -13.56 4.70
C THR A 284 5.39 -14.35 3.38
N ASN A 285 5.27 -15.67 3.44
CA ASN A 285 5.45 -16.54 2.27
C ASN A 285 4.12 -17.20 1.87
N PRO A 286 3.49 -16.79 0.74
CA PRO A 286 2.18 -17.26 0.26
C PRO A 286 2.11 -18.72 -0.23
N LYS A 287 3.15 -19.50 0.07
CA LYS A 287 3.35 -20.86 -0.45
C LYS A 287 3.75 -21.85 0.63
N ASP A 288 3.82 -21.40 1.88
CA ASP A 288 4.17 -22.21 3.02
C ASP A 288 3.08 -22.09 4.08
N PRO A 289 2.19 -23.09 4.24
CA PRO A 289 1.07 -23.03 5.19
C PRO A 289 1.46 -22.90 6.68
N GLY A 290 2.77 -22.88 6.98
CA GLY A 290 3.32 -22.57 8.30
C GLY A 290 3.84 -21.15 8.46
N SER A 291 3.92 -20.39 7.37
CA SER A 291 4.02 -18.93 7.31
C SER A 291 2.76 -18.36 7.93
N ILE A 292 2.85 -17.31 8.73
CA ILE A 292 1.66 -16.62 9.24
C ILE A 292 1.96 -15.14 9.30
N ILE A 293 0.98 -14.30 8.97
CA ILE A 293 1.07 -12.86 9.18
C ILE A 293 1.25 -12.59 10.68
N THR A 294 2.45 -12.16 11.07
CA THR A 294 2.73 -11.78 12.45
C THR A 294 2.22 -10.37 12.73
N GLY A 295 1.49 -10.21 13.83
CA GLY A 295 0.92 -8.92 14.23
C GLY A 295 -0.59 -8.98 14.32
N VAL A 296 -1.24 -7.89 13.91
CA VAL A 296 -2.71 -7.81 13.86
C VAL A 296 -3.14 -7.87 12.41
N TYR A 297 -3.77 -8.96 11.99
CA TYR A 297 -4.47 -9.05 10.71
C TYR A 297 -5.99 -8.96 10.95
N VAL A 298 -6.66 -8.08 10.22
CA VAL A 298 -8.12 -7.89 10.35
C VAL A 298 -8.77 -7.56 9.03
N THR A 299 -9.82 -8.29 8.69
CA THR A 299 -10.71 -7.97 7.57
C THR A 299 -11.81 -7.02 8.02
N VAL A 300 -11.98 -5.90 7.34
CA VAL A 300 -12.94 -4.85 7.68
C VAL A 300 -13.74 -4.46 6.45
N GLU A 301 -14.90 -5.10 6.28
CA GLU A 301 -15.84 -4.75 5.21
C GLU A 301 -16.34 -3.31 5.30
N GLU A 302 -16.69 -2.73 4.15
CA GLU A 302 -17.24 -1.38 4.10
C GLU A 302 -18.44 -1.19 5.04
N ARG A 303 -18.44 -0.07 5.77
CA ARG A 303 -19.50 0.31 6.73
C ARG A 303 -19.73 -0.68 7.88
N THR A 304 -18.85 -1.67 8.09
CA THR A 304 -18.92 -2.58 9.24
C THR A 304 -18.10 -2.07 10.43
N ARG A 305 -18.21 -2.78 11.56
CA ARG A 305 -17.39 -2.60 12.75
C ARG A 305 -16.90 -3.97 13.21
N VAL A 306 -15.61 -4.06 13.48
CA VAL A 306 -14.95 -5.28 13.94
C VAL A 306 -14.24 -4.97 15.25
N GLU A 307 -14.32 -5.85 16.23
CA GLU A 307 -13.62 -5.72 17.51
C GLU A 307 -12.86 -7.02 17.77
N ASN A 308 -11.54 -6.91 17.88
CA ASN A 308 -10.66 -8.06 18.11
C ASN A 308 -9.81 -7.83 19.36
N ASP A 309 -9.64 -8.90 20.15
CA ASP A 309 -8.81 -8.91 21.35
C ASP A 309 -7.42 -9.47 21.03
N PHE A 310 -6.39 -8.77 21.51
CA PHE A 310 -4.99 -9.14 21.31
C PHE A 310 -4.28 -9.23 22.66
N THR A 311 -3.43 -10.25 22.82
CA THR A 311 -2.60 -10.44 24.02
C THR A 311 -1.14 -10.50 23.64
N PHE A 312 -0.31 -9.74 24.34
CA PHE A 312 1.10 -9.59 24.07
C PHE A 312 1.89 -9.64 25.37
N LYS A 313 3.14 -10.07 25.26
CA LYS A 313 4.07 -10.16 26.39
C LYS A 313 5.05 -9.00 26.29
N LEU A 314 5.00 -8.10 27.26
CA LEU A 314 5.87 -6.93 27.30
C LEU A 314 7.35 -7.34 27.39
N SER A 315 8.19 -6.87 26.47
CA SER A 315 9.65 -7.03 26.56
C SER A 315 10.37 -5.87 25.89
N VAL A 316 11.40 -5.29 26.49
CA VAL A 316 12.15 -4.19 25.83
C VAL A 316 12.73 -4.69 24.49
N GLN A 317 12.22 -4.13 23.39
CA GLN A 317 12.68 -4.50 22.03
C GLN A 317 13.86 -3.65 21.58
N LEU A 318 13.83 -2.36 21.96
CA LEU A 318 14.73 -1.33 21.46
C LEU A 318 15.66 -0.84 22.58
N GLY A 319 16.97 -0.94 22.36
CA GLY A 319 17.95 -0.48 23.34
C GLY A 319 19.16 0.17 22.69
N ASP A 320 19.72 1.18 23.33
CA ASP A 320 20.95 1.81 22.87
C ASP A 320 21.99 1.78 23.98
N VAL A 321 23.11 1.11 23.71
CA VAL A 321 24.19 0.91 24.70
C VAL A 321 25.39 1.78 24.33
N ALA A 322 25.64 2.79 25.15
CA ALA A 322 26.79 3.67 25.03
C ALA A 322 27.88 3.30 26.04
N PHE A 323 29.13 3.26 25.58
CA PHE A 323 30.30 3.01 26.43
C PHE A 323 31.10 4.29 26.64
N LEU A 324 31.25 4.72 27.89
CA LEU A 324 32.06 5.86 28.29
C LEU A 324 33.28 5.40 29.09
N LEU A 325 34.45 5.42 28.45
CA LEU A 325 35.65 4.80 29.01
C LEU A 325 36.69 5.84 29.42
N ASP A 326 37.16 5.74 30.66
CA ASP A 326 38.37 6.43 31.09
C ASP A 326 39.58 5.88 30.30
N THR A 327 40.31 6.76 29.63
CA THR A 327 41.50 6.44 28.81
C THR A 327 42.81 6.89 29.44
N THR A 328 42.79 7.28 30.71
CA THR A 328 44.00 7.61 31.45
C THR A 328 44.92 6.39 31.56
N GLY A 329 46.23 6.64 31.73
CA GLY A 329 47.26 5.60 31.58
C GLY A 329 47.07 4.35 32.46
N SER A 330 46.35 4.45 33.58
CA SER A 330 46.04 3.32 34.46
C SER A 330 44.95 2.38 33.89
N MET A 331 44.11 2.86 32.98
CA MET A 331 42.97 2.16 32.39
C MET A 331 43.31 1.30 31.16
N SER A 332 44.59 1.26 30.75
CA SER A 332 45.07 0.48 29.59
C SER A 332 44.59 -0.98 29.58
N GLY A 333 44.48 -1.62 30.74
CA GLY A 333 43.97 -2.98 30.86
C GLY A 333 42.50 -3.11 30.44
N LEU A 334 41.64 -2.18 30.88
CA LEU A 334 40.21 -2.19 30.53
C LEU A 334 40.01 -1.83 29.06
N VAL A 335 40.66 -0.77 28.56
CA VAL A 335 40.52 -0.29 27.17
C VAL A 335 40.87 -1.41 26.17
N ASN A 336 42.01 -2.08 26.37
CA ASN A 336 42.42 -3.19 25.51
C ASN A 336 41.44 -4.38 25.58
N THR A 337 40.95 -4.68 26.79
CA THR A 337 40.00 -5.77 27.01
C THR A 337 38.67 -5.49 26.30
N MET A 338 38.13 -4.28 26.47
CA MET A 338 36.91 -3.83 25.81
C MET A 338 37.02 -3.94 24.29
N GLY A 339 38.10 -3.43 23.69
CA GLY A 339 38.32 -3.54 22.25
C GLY A 339 38.37 -4.98 21.74
N SER A 340 38.92 -5.90 22.53
CA SER A 340 38.98 -7.33 22.16
C SER A 340 37.67 -8.10 22.36
N GLU A 341 36.85 -7.70 23.32
CA GLU A 341 35.63 -8.43 23.72
C GLU A 341 34.34 -7.83 23.19
N PHE A 342 34.35 -6.59 22.68
CA PHE A 342 33.16 -5.87 22.23
C PHE A 342 32.28 -6.69 21.28
N SER A 343 32.87 -7.32 20.24
CA SER A 343 32.10 -8.15 19.31
C SER A 343 31.42 -9.35 19.97
N THR A 344 32.05 -9.93 21.00
CA THR A 344 31.45 -11.03 21.79
C THR A 344 30.36 -10.51 22.72
N ILE A 345 30.54 -9.33 23.33
CA ILE A 345 29.52 -8.66 24.15
C ILE A 345 28.26 -8.43 23.30
N VAL A 346 28.40 -7.81 22.13
CA VAL A 346 27.28 -7.53 21.22
C VAL A 346 26.55 -8.81 20.81
N SER A 347 27.29 -9.86 20.44
CA SER A 347 26.70 -11.15 20.07
C SER A 347 25.95 -11.84 21.22
N GLN A 348 26.29 -11.56 22.48
CA GLN A 348 25.57 -12.11 23.63
C GLN A 348 24.35 -11.24 23.98
N LEU A 349 24.47 -9.93 23.83
CA LEU A 349 23.37 -8.99 24.08
C LEU A 349 22.25 -9.07 23.04
N SER A 350 22.54 -9.45 21.79
CA SER A 350 21.50 -9.57 20.75
C SER A 350 20.41 -10.61 21.08
N ALA A 351 20.66 -11.52 22.02
CA ALA A 351 19.65 -12.46 22.52
C ALA A 351 18.73 -11.84 23.59
N THR A 352 19.12 -10.70 24.16
CA THR A 352 18.41 -10.03 25.27
C THR A 352 17.82 -8.69 24.84
N LEU A 353 18.47 -7.98 23.92
CA LEU A 353 18.00 -6.77 23.26
C LEU A 353 18.17 -6.97 21.75
N PRO A 354 17.13 -7.45 21.04
CA PRO A 354 17.21 -7.80 19.63
C PRO A 354 17.64 -6.63 18.73
N ASP A 355 17.11 -5.43 18.98
CA ASP A 355 17.48 -4.20 18.27
C ASP A 355 18.31 -3.28 19.17
N ALA A 356 19.51 -3.77 19.52
CA ALA A 356 20.51 -3.01 20.27
C ALA A 356 21.48 -2.24 19.35
N GLN A 357 21.60 -0.93 19.55
CA GLN A 357 22.57 -0.07 18.85
C GLN A 357 23.68 0.38 19.79
N TYR A 358 24.85 0.73 19.26
CA TYR A 358 26.05 0.91 20.10
C TYR A 358 26.80 2.21 19.81
N GLY A 359 27.16 2.91 20.89
CA GLY A 359 27.97 4.14 20.87
C GLY A 359 29.22 4.03 21.75
N ALA A 360 30.21 4.88 21.50
CA ALA A 360 31.43 4.92 22.31
C ALA A 360 31.98 6.34 22.45
N ALA A 361 32.46 6.65 23.65
CA ALA A 361 33.15 7.88 23.99
C ALA A 361 34.22 7.61 25.04
N THR A 362 35.15 8.55 25.19
CA THR A 362 36.19 8.48 26.20
C THR A 362 36.28 9.78 26.97
N TYR A 363 36.99 9.73 28.09
CA TYR A 363 37.37 10.91 28.86
C TYR A 363 38.70 10.68 29.54
N ASP A 364 39.38 11.78 29.83
CA ASP A 364 40.61 11.80 30.62
C ASP A 364 40.41 12.84 31.74
N ASP A 365 40.97 14.03 31.59
CA ASP A 365 40.71 15.17 32.45
C ASP A 365 40.67 16.48 31.64
N TYR A 366 40.50 17.61 32.32
CA TYR A 366 40.57 18.93 31.72
C TYR A 366 42.00 19.30 31.31
N VAL A 367 42.17 20.00 30.18
CA VAL A 367 43.46 20.60 29.81
C VAL A 367 43.69 21.86 30.65
N TYR A 368 43.99 21.69 31.93
CA TYR A 368 44.14 22.80 32.87
C TYR A 368 45.15 22.51 33.98
N SER A 369 46.19 23.34 34.07
CA SER A 369 47.18 23.32 35.15
C SER A 369 47.79 21.93 35.41
N SER A 370 47.44 21.28 36.53
CA SER A 370 47.94 19.97 36.92
C SER A 370 46.95 18.85 36.61
N TYR A 371 45.74 19.19 36.16
CA TYR A 371 44.66 18.25 35.87
C TYR A 371 44.95 17.51 34.58
N GLY A 372 45.45 18.19 33.55
CA GLY A 372 45.69 17.53 32.28
C GLY A 372 46.71 18.22 31.41
N SER A 373 47.11 17.50 30.38
CA SER A 373 48.08 17.89 29.39
C SER A 373 47.45 18.00 28.00
N SER A 374 48.24 18.42 27.01
CA SER A 374 47.77 18.52 25.62
C SER A 374 47.33 17.16 25.10
N GLY A 375 46.04 17.01 24.79
CA GLY A 375 45.44 15.77 24.28
C GLY A 375 44.31 15.24 25.17
N ASP A 376 44.32 15.62 26.45
CA ASP A 376 43.23 15.29 27.37
C ASP A 376 41.98 16.10 27.04
N LYS A 377 40.81 15.56 27.31
CA LYS A 377 39.55 16.29 27.27
C LYS A 377 38.57 15.70 28.27
N PRO A 378 37.63 16.52 28.77
CA PRO A 378 36.62 16.02 29.67
C PRO A 378 35.59 15.10 29.00
N PHE A 379 35.44 15.15 27.67
CA PHE A 379 34.65 14.22 26.88
C PHE A 379 35.12 14.18 25.41
N ILE A 380 35.20 12.99 24.84
CA ILE A 380 35.52 12.76 23.43
C ILE A 380 34.53 11.75 22.86
N LEU A 381 33.60 12.22 22.01
CA LEU A 381 32.75 11.31 21.24
C LEU A 381 33.60 10.58 20.20
N ILE A 382 33.68 9.25 20.33
CA ILE A 382 34.42 8.39 19.40
C ILE A 382 33.49 7.93 18.29
N GLN A 383 32.29 7.49 18.65
CA GLN A 383 31.27 7.01 17.74
C GLN A 383 29.88 7.30 18.31
N GLN A 384 29.10 8.08 17.56
CA GLN A 384 27.65 8.19 17.76
C GLN A 384 27.02 6.79 17.68
N VAL A 385 25.94 6.55 18.43
CA VAL A 385 25.17 5.32 18.34
C VAL A 385 24.87 4.97 16.88
N THR A 386 25.12 3.72 16.51
CA THR A 386 24.96 3.23 15.15
C THR A 386 24.74 1.71 15.10
N SER A 387 24.12 1.27 14.01
CA SER A 387 23.97 -0.15 13.63
C SER A 387 25.21 -0.78 13.03
N ASP A 388 26.20 0.02 12.67
CA ASP A 388 27.49 -0.49 12.24
C ASP A 388 28.38 -0.87 13.44
N VAL A 389 28.09 -2.04 14.00
CA VAL A 389 28.86 -2.66 15.09
C VAL A 389 30.34 -2.81 14.72
N ALA A 390 30.66 -3.04 13.45
CA ALA A 390 32.03 -3.22 13.00
C ALA A 390 32.84 -1.91 13.12
N THR A 391 32.21 -0.77 12.80
CA THR A 391 32.81 0.55 12.98
C THR A 391 33.06 0.86 14.45
N VAL A 392 32.09 0.58 15.35
CA VAL A 392 32.28 0.77 16.81
C VAL A 392 33.43 -0.12 17.31
N SER A 393 33.47 -1.40 16.92
CA SER A 393 34.54 -2.34 17.28
C SER A 393 35.92 -1.86 16.85
N SER A 394 36.04 -1.35 15.62
CA SER A 394 37.30 -0.84 15.07
C SER A 394 37.82 0.36 15.85
N LYS A 395 36.92 1.29 16.20
CA LYS A 395 37.26 2.47 16.99
C LYS A 395 37.66 2.12 18.42
N LEU A 396 36.93 1.22 19.09
CA LEU A 396 37.29 0.74 20.44
C LEU A 396 38.67 0.06 20.48
N LYS A 397 39.06 -0.67 19.42
CA LYS A 397 40.39 -1.29 19.29
C LYS A 397 41.54 -0.30 19.08
N SER A 398 41.24 0.93 18.68
CA SER A 398 42.23 1.95 18.32
C SER A 398 42.23 3.16 19.28
N LEU A 399 41.56 3.03 20.42
CA LEU A 399 41.49 4.11 21.41
C LEU A 399 42.89 4.53 21.88
N PRO A 400 43.20 5.84 21.84
CA PRO A 400 44.44 6.34 22.40
C PRO A 400 44.40 6.25 23.94
N LEU A 401 45.58 6.13 24.55
CA LEU A 401 45.74 6.29 25.99
C LEU A 401 46.38 7.64 26.27
N HIS A 402 45.83 8.38 27.23
CA HIS A 402 46.33 9.68 27.62
C HIS A 402 46.74 9.71 29.09
N TYR A 403 47.20 10.88 29.55
CA TYR A 403 47.70 11.06 30.91
C TYR A 403 46.92 12.20 31.57
N GLY A 404 45.88 11.86 32.32
CA GLY A 404 45.02 12.80 33.07
C GLY A 404 45.69 13.50 34.25
N GLY A 405 47.00 13.76 34.23
CA GLY A 405 47.72 14.70 35.09
C GLY A 405 47.74 14.46 36.62
N ASP A 406 46.58 14.42 37.27
CA ASP A 406 46.36 14.14 38.67
C ASP A 406 45.19 13.17 38.91
N THR A 407 44.60 13.19 40.10
CA THR A 407 43.32 12.51 40.40
C THR A 407 42.57 13.45 41.35
N PRO A 408 41.24 13.55 41.30
CA PRO A 408 40.26 12.78 40.49
C PRO A 408 40.23 13.16 39.00
N GLU A 409 39.58 12.34 38.17
CA GLU A 409 39.46 12.53 36.70
C GLU A 409 38.09 13.15 36.32
N SER A 410 37.89 13.66 35.11
CA SER A 410 36.71 14.47 34.73
C SER A 410 35.39 13.69 34.49
N GLY A 411 35.22 12.51 35.08
CA GLY A 411 34.14 11.60 34.73
C GLY A 411 32.70 12.13 34.94
N MET A 412 32.46 13.09 35.85
CA MET A 412 31.12 13.72 35.98
C MET A 412 30.76 14.55 34.75
N GLU A 413 31.71 15.35 34.25
CA GLU A 413 31.52 16.12 33.02
C GLU A 413 31.33 15.18 31.82
N ALA A 414 32.12 14.10 31.77
CA ALA A 414 31.99 13.10 30.71
C ALA A 414 30.59 12.45 30.67
N LEU A 415 30.03 12.09 31.83
CA LEU A 415 28.68 11.56 31.95
C LEU A 415 27.64 12.59 31.54
N TYR A 416 27.77 13.83 32.02
CA TYR A 416 26.87 14.92 31.65
C TYR A 416 26.88 15.18 30.14
N GLN A 417 28.04 15.21 29.51
CA GLN A 417 28.15 15.41 28.06
C GLN A 417 27.57 14.24 27.28
N GLY A 418 27.81 12.99 27.71
CA GLY A 418 27.19 11.81 27.11
C GLY A 418 25.66 11.82 27.18
N LEU A 419 25.10 12.30 28.30
CA LEU A 419 23.65 12.33 28.51
C LEU A 419 22.97 13.56 27.90
N SER A 420 23.62 14.73 27.90
CA SER A 420 22.99 16.00 27.47
C SER A 420 23.42 16.48 26.09
N GLY A 421 24.68 16.22 25.70
CA GLY A 421 25.25 16.73 24.46
C GLY A 421 25.43 18.25 24.41
N MET A 422 25.47 18.95 25.55
CA MET A 422 25.45 20.42 25.61
C MET A 422 26.76 21.11 25.22
N GLY A 423 27.85 20.36 25.14
CA GLY A 423 29.19 20.90 24.94
C GLY A 423 29.77 21.55 26.19
N PHE A 424 31.06 21.89 26.12
CA PHE A 424 31.82 22.52 27.20
C PHE A 424 32.86 23.47 26.59
N ASP A 425 32.69 24.77 26.86
CA ASP A 425 33.62 25.85 26.49
C ASP A 425 34.51 26.15 27.70
N GLN A 426 35.78 25.69 27.64
CA GLN A 426 36.68 25.78 28.79
C GLN A 426 37.24 27.20 28.98
N ASP A 427 37.47 27.95 27.90
CA ASP A 427 38.18 29.23 27.96
C ASP A 427 37.31 30.47 27.76
N CYS A 428 36.00 30.26 27.59
CA CYS A 428 34.94 31.27 27.61
C CYS A 428 34.90 32.21 26.40
N ASP A 429 35.48 31.81 25.26
CA ASP A 429 35.56 32.70 24.10
C ASP A 429 34.41 32.53 23.08
N ASN A 430 33.51 31.54 23.29
CA ASN A 430 32.44 31.11 22.38
C ASN A 430 32.94 30.64 21.00
N VAL A 431 34.20 30.22 20.89
CA VAL A 431 34.82 29.66 19.69
C VAL A 431 35.25 28.24 20.01
N TYR A 432 34.88 27.29 19.17
CA TYR A 432 35.25 25.90 19.41
C TYR A 432 36.77 25.67 19.20
N ASP A 433 37.44 25.26 20.26
CA ASP A 433 38.82 24.81 20.26
C ASP A 433 38.95 23.29 20.35
N SER A 434 39.43 22.68 19.27
CA SER A 434 39.54 21.22 19.18
C SER A 434 40.52 20.59 20.18
N SER A 435 41.31 21.36 20.91
CA SER A 435 42.24 20.86 21.92
C SER A 435 41.68 20.87 23.34
N THR A 436 40.76 21.78 23.67
CA THR A 436 40.31 22.02 25.05
C THR A 436 38.82 21.79 25.20
N ASP A 437 38.04 22.02 24.14
CA ASP A 437 36.59 22.10 24.23
C ASP A 437 35.88 20.81 23.84
N VAL A 438 34.69 20.65 24.42
CA VAL A 438 33.73 19.63 24.02
C VAL A 438 32.72 20.27 23.09
N ARG A 439 32.68 19.79 21.84
CA ARG A 439 31.72 20.26 20.85
C ARG A 439 30.31 19.78 21.23
N PRO A 440 29.28 20.63 21.20
CA PRO A 440 27.90 20.20 21.38
C PRO A 440 27.54 19.06 20.42
N PHE A 441 26.67 18.16 20.84
CA PHE A 441 26.20 17.09 19.98
C PHE A 441 25.28 17.66 18.91
N ILE A 442 24.24 18.42 19.31
CA ILE A 442 23.39 19.20 18.42
C ILE A 442 23.55 20.69 18.79
N ALA A 443 23.82 21.54 17.80
CA ALA A 443 24.01 22.96 18.04
C ALA A 443 22.67 23.61 18.42
N SER A 444 22.66 24.40 19.50
CA SER A 444 21.48 25.09 20.00
C SER A 444 21.83 26.41 20.67
N ALA A 445 20.89 27.35 20.75
CA ALA A 445 21.12 28.62 21.44
C ALA A 445 21.36 28.45 22.96
N SER A 446 21.03 27.29 23.52
CA SER A 446 21.25 26.92 24.92
C SER A 446 22.57 26.18 25.17
N ASP A 447 23.29 25.79 24.12
CA ASP A 447 24.57 25.08 24.25
C ASP A 447 25.69 25.98 24.82
N ALA A 448 26.82 25.38 25.18
CA ALA A 448 27.94 26.09 25.79
C ALA A 448 28.53 27.23 24.93
N PHE A 449 28.26 27.23 23.62
CA PHE A 449 28.75 28.21 22.63
C PHE A 449 27.63 29.11 22.08
N GLY A 450 26.40 29.00 22.62
CA GLY A 450 25.22 29.67 22.07
C GLY A 450 24.92 29.33 20.60
N GLY A 451 25.30 28.14 20.15
CA GLY A 451 25.15 27.65 18.78
C GLY A 451 26.31 27.97 17.84
N ALA A 452 27.33 28.72 18.28
CA ALA A 452 28.45 29.13 17.44
C ALA A 452 29.53 28.06 17.27
N GLY A 453 29.61 27.09 18.19
CA GLY A 453 30.62 26.03 18.18
C GLY A 453 30.41 24.94 17.11
N GLY A 454 29.25 24.91 16.46
CA GLY A 454 28.81 23.83 15.59
C GLY A 454 28.49 22.55 16.35
N SER A 455 28.28 21.43 15.64
CA SER A 455 27.74 20.19 16.21
C SER A 455 28.56 18.96 15.82
N SER A 456 28.52 17.91 16.65
CA SER A 456 29.12 16.59 16.37
C SER A 456 28.13 15.58 15.78
N PHE A 457 26.83 15.88 15.81
CA PHE A 457 25.76 15.06 15.25
C PHE A 457 25.92 14.84 13.75
N SER A 458 25.70 13.60 13.32
CA SER A 458 25.63 13.20 11.91
C SER A 458 24.29 12.51 11.65
N SER A 459 23.48 13.09 10.76
CA SER A 459 22.25 12.46 10.25
C SER A 459 22.52 11.29 9.29
N SER A 460 23.77 11.12 8.85
CA SER A 460 24.20 9.99 8.00
C SER A 460 24.62 8.75 8.77
N SER A 461 24.61 8.79 10.10
CA SER A 461 24.95 7.64 10.95
C SER A 461 23.81 6.61 10.89
N ALA A 462 24.04 5.44 10.30
CA ALA A 462 23.04 4.40 10.20
C ALA A 462 22.55 3.96 11.59
N GLY A 463 21.23 3.97 11.83
CA GLY A 463 20.63 3.53 13.09
C GLY A 463 20.91 4.42 14.32
N GLY A 464 21.41 5.63 14.14
CA GLY A 464 21.65 6.59 15.24
C GLY A 464 20.50 7.57 15.45
N GLY A 465 20.34 8.06 16.68
CA GLY A 465 19.33 9.04 17.05
C GLY A 465 19.90 10.42 17.42
N SER A 466 19.06 11.23 18.06
CA SER A 466 19.32 12.65 18.36
C SER A 466 19.35 12.98 19.86
N ILE A 467 19.00 12.02 20.73
CA ILE A 467 18.90 12.24 22.18
C ILE A 467 20.29 12.19 22.83
N GLY A 468 20.58 13.19 23.66
CA GLY A 468 21.82 13.30 24.43
C GLY A 468 23.08 13.48 23.58
N GLY A 469 24.25 13.22 24.16
CA GLY A 469 25.55 13.40 23.51
C GLY A 469 26.12 12.17 22.80
N PHE A 470 25.42 11.03 22.89
CA PHE A 470 25.71 9.83 22.12
C PHE A 470 24.80 9.66 20.89
N GLY A 471 23.68 10.40 20.83
CA GLY A 471 22.65 10.24 19.82
C GLY A 471 21.82 8.98 20.02
N PHE A 472 21.24 8.81 21.21
CA PHE A 472 20.26 7.76 21.47
C PHE A 472 19.03 7.96 20.58
N ARG A 473 18.44 6.86 20.12
CA ARG A 473 17.22 6.82 19.31
C ARG A 473 16.00 7.16 20.16
N ASP A 474 15.00 7.74 19.52
CA ASP A 474 13.68 7.87 20.12
C ASP A 474 13.15 6.48 20.46
N TYR A 475 12.47 6.38 21.60
CA TYR A 475 11.91 5.17 22.17
C TYR A 475 12.89 4.04 22.56
N ALA A 476 14.21 4.18 22.31
CA ALA A 476 15.18 3.18 22.75
C ALA A 476 15.44 3.32 24.25
N LEU A 477 15.62 2.19 24.95
CA LEU A 477 16.11 2.20 26.33
C LEU A 477 17.58 2.67 26.35
N PRO A 478 17.91 3.86 26.89
CA PRO A 478 19.28 4.35 26.87
C PRO A 478 20.06 3.74 28.02
N ILE A 479 21.18 3.08 27.71
CA ILE A 479 22.05 2.43 28.69
C ILE A 479 23.45 3.01 28.55
N LEU A 480 23.95 3.67 29.61
CA LEU A 480 25.28 4.24 29.65
C LEU A 480 26.19 3.43 30.58
N VAL A 481 27.09 2.64 29.99
CA VAL A 481 28.12 1.89 30.70
C VAL A 481 29.36 2.77 30.84
N TYR A 482 29.78 3.05 32.07
CA TYR A 482 30.95 3.90 32.32
C TYR A 482 31.95 3.24 33.27
N ALA A 483 33.24 3.43 33.00
CA ALA A 483 34.31 2.76 33.74
C ALA A 483 35.47 3.68 34.09
N THR A 484 36.04 3.51 35.30
CA THR A 484 37.25 4.20 35.77
C THR A 484 37.88 3.48 36.97
N ASP A 485 39.16 3.71 37.23
CA ASP A 485 39.86 3.33 38.46
C ASP A 485 40.13 4.52 39.41
N ALA A 486 39.71 5.73 39.04
CA ALA A 486 39.90 6.96 39.80
C ALA A 486 38.57 7.52 40.33
N ALA A 487 38.65 8.43 41.31
CA ALA A 487 37.47 9.17 41.76
C ALA A 487 36.98 10.10 40.64
N LEU A 488 35.67 10.36 40.60
CA LEU A 488 35.05 11.26 39.64
C LEU A 488 35.15 12.70 40.16
N ARG A 489 35.68 13.63 39.38
CA ARG A 489 35.83 15.03 39.76
C ARG A 489 34.44 15.66 39.80
N ASP A 490 34.00 15.99 41.01
CA ASP A 490 32.63 16.41 41.29
C ASP A 490 32.60 17.74 42.09
N PRO A 491 32.28 18.88 41.44
CA PRO A 491 32.22 20.17 42.12
C PRO A 491 31.15 20.24 43.23
N ASP A 492 30.08 19.42 43.17
CA ASP A 492 29.04 19.40 44.20
C ASP A 492 29.54 18.87 45.54
N THR A 493 30.56 18.01 45.49
CA THR A 493 31.21 17.44 46.68
C THR A 493 32.52 18.15 47.03
N GLY A 494 32.81 19.27 46.36
CA GLY A 494 33.92 20.17 46.68
C GLY A 494 35.22 19.87 45.96
N TYR A 495 35.22 19.04 44.91
CA TYR A 495 36.38 18.89 44.04
C TYR A 495 36.56 20.14 43.16
N GLY A 496 37.82 20.54 42.96
CA GLY A 496 38.15 21.70 42.14
C GLY A 496 37.99 21.39 40.65
N VAL A 497 37.46 22.35 39.91
CA VAL A 497 37.28 22.34 38.45
C VAL A 497 37.92 23.58 37.83
N PRO A 498 38.29 23.56 36.54
CA PRO A 498 38.76 24.75 35.84
C PRO A 498 37.70 25.87 35.84
N PRO A 499 38.12 27.14 35.77
CA PRO A 499 37.20 28.22 35.39
C PRO A 499 36.68 27.95 33.96
N ALA A 500 35.37 28.04 33.77
CA ALA A 500 34.69 27.87 32.48
C ALA A 500 33.39 28.70 32.45
N CYS A 501 32.74 28.81 31.29
CA CYS A 501 31.55 29.66 31.10
C CYS A 501 30.26 29.02 31.57
N SER A 502 30.12 27.71 31.33
CA SER A 502 29.27 26.83 32.13
C SER A 502 30.07 26.33 33.33
N LEU A 503 29.42 26.17 34.48
CA LEU A 503 30.02 25.40 35.56
C LEU A 503 30.22 23.98 35.05
N ALA A 504 31.42 23.42 35.23
CA ALA A 504 31.65 22.00 35.06
C ALA A 504 30.58 21.22 35.85
N ALA A 505 30.05 20.18 35.23
CA ALA A 505 28.95 19.40 35.76
C ALA A 505 29.37 18.61 37.00
N GLY A 506 28.50 18.66 38.01
CA GLY A 506 28.58 17.80 39.18
C GLY A 506 27.60 16.64 39.10
N SER A 507 27.51 15.92 40.21
CA SER A 507 26.54 14.85 40.39
C SER A 507 25.09 15.27 40.11
N SER A 508 24.74 16.53 40.37
CA SER A 508 23.37 17.03 40.25
C SER A 508 22.92 17.18 38.80
N GLU A 509 23.79 17.68 37.92
CA GLU A 509 23.55 17.80 36.49
C GLU A 509 23.50 16.42 35.83
N VAL A 510 24.40 15.51 36.21
CA VAL A 510 24.38 14.12 35.70
C VAL A 510 23.05 13.43 36.02
N VAL A 511 22.57 13.56 37.27
CA VAL A 511 21.29 12.97 37.68
C VAL A 511 20.13 13.60 36.91
N ALA A 512 20.11 14.93 36.76
CA ALA A 512 19.06 15.61 36.02
C ALA A 512 19.02 15.15 34.55
N SER A 513 20.17 15.06 33.88
CA SER A 513 20.24 14.62 32.48
C SER A 513 19.92 13.14 32.30
N ALA A 514 20.30 12.26 33.24
CA ALA A 514 19.91 10.86 33.21
C ALA A 514 18.38 10.70 33.33
N LEU A 515 17.74 11.45 34.23
CA LEU A 515 16.29 11.42 34.38
C LEU A 515 15.55 12.03 33.19
N ASP A 516 16.09 13.09 32.59
CA ASP A 516 15.52 13.74 31.40
C ASP A 516 15.59 12.84 30.16
N THR A 517 16.69 12.10 30.00
CA THR A 517 16.86 11.14 28.91
C THR A 517 16.24 9.77 29.18
N GLY A 518 15.89 9.47 30.44
CA GLY A 518 15.48 8.12 30.86
C GLY A 518 16.63 7.10 30.87
N ALA A 519 17.87 7.56 30.89
CA ALA A 519 19.04 6.69 30.79
C ALA A 519 19.37 5.95 32.09
N TYR A 520 19.74 4.68 31.96
CA TYR A 520 20.27 3.86 33.04
C TYR A 520 21.79 3.90 33.07
N LEU A 521 22.37 4.08 34.25
CA LEU A 521 23.81 4.17 34.45
C LEU A 521 24.36 2.85 35.00
N ILE A 522 25.34 2.26 34.32
CA ILE A 522 26.06 1.06 34.76
C ILE A 522 27.52 1.42 35.04
N GLY A 523 27.89 1.48 36.32
CA GLY A 523 29.23 1.85 36.76
C GLY A 523 30.16 0.65 36.90
N ILE A 524 31.38 0.73 36.36
CA ILE A 524 32.41 -0.30 36.51
C ILE A 524 33.66 0.33 37.12
N THR A 525 33.94 0.00 38.39
CA THR A 525 35.20 0.38 39.03
C THR A 525 36.31 -0.60 38.65
N VAL A 526 37.47 -0.10 38.26
CA VAL A 526 38.62 -0.93 37.87
C VAL A 526 39.67 -0.94 38.97
N ASN A 527 40.16 -2.12 39.36
CA ASN A 527 41.30 -2.31 40.28
C ASN A 527 41.30 -1.46 41.59
N GLY A 528 40.12 -1.05 42.08
CA GLY A 528 40.02 -0.12 43.20
C GLY A 528 38.57 0.17 43.58
N THR A 529 38.37 1.03 44.58
CA THR A 529 37.04 1.45 45.07
C THR A 529 36.92 2.97 45.21
N SER A 530 37.86 3.72 44.63
CA SER A 530 37.96 5.19 44.69
C SER A 530 36.66 5.87 44.20
N ALA A 531 36.14 5.43 43.06
CA ALA A 531 34.89 5.94 42.47
C ALA A 531 33.62 5.32 43.07
N GLN A 532 33.73 4.19 43.79
CA GLN A 532 32.59 3.33 44.11
C GLN A 532 31.49 4.04 44.90
N ALA A 533 31.85 4.91 45.84
CA ALA A 533 30.88 5.68 46.61
C ALA A 533 30.09 6.67 45.74
N GLN A 534 30.75 7.31 44.77
CA GLN A 534 30.13 8.26 43.84
C GLN A 534 29.24 7.53 42.84
N MET A 535 29.71 6.41 42.28
CA MET A 535 28.91 5.58 41.38
C MET A 535 27.66 5.03 42.07
N ASN A 536 27.77 4.61 43.34
CA ASN A 536 26.61 4.16 44.12
C ASN A 536 25.60 5.28 44.37
N ASP A 537 26.06 6.50 44.62
CA ASP A 537 25.19 7.66 44.82
C ASP A 537 24.46 8.04 43.52
N LEU A 538 25.17 8.05 42.38
CA LEU A 538 24.56 8.23 41.06
C LEU A 538 23.50 7.17 40.79
N ALA A 539 23.85 5.88 40.89
CA ALA A 539 22.90 4.79 40.66
C ALA A 539 21.66 4.91 41.55
N THR A 540 21.82 5.33 42.81
CA THR A 540 20.68 5.54 43.71
C THR A 540 19.80 6.71 43.28
N LYS A 541 20.38 7.82 42.84
CA LYS A 541 19.64 9.02 42.46
C LYS A 541 19.00 8.93 41.06
N THR A 542 19.58 8.14 40.17
CA THR A 542 19.04 7.90 38.81
C THR A 542 18.09 6.71 38.74
N GLY A 543 17.95 5.94 39.82
CA GLY A 543 17.12 4.74 39.82
C GLY A 543 17.74 3.57 39.03
N SER A 544 19.06 3.55 38.86
CA SER A 544 19.76 2.50 38.12
C SER A 544 19.98 1.25 38.97
N TYR A 545 18.89 0.48 39.09
CA TYR A 545 18.82 -0.77 39.83
C TYR A 545 18.40 -1.95 38.95
N ALA A 546 18.75 -3.16 39.36
CA ALA A 546 18.30 -4.42 38.76
C ALA A 546 18.24 -5.52 39.83
N ASP A 547 17.67 -6.68 39.48
CA ASP A 547 17.70 -7.90 40.28
C ASP A 547 18.97 -8.70 39.93
N THR A 548 20.09 -8.36 40.55
CA THR A 548 21.39 -9.00 40.24
C THR A 548 21.67 -10.22 41.10
N ASP A 549 20.94 -10.38 42.22
CA ASP A 549 21.07 -11.52 43.13
C ASP A 549 19.99 -12.60 42.94
N GLY A 550 18.97 -12.32 42.12
CA GLY A 550 17.91 -13.25 41.71
C GLY A 550 16.82 -13.42 42.76
N ASP A 551 16.62 -12.45 43.66
CA ASP A 551 15.58 -12.48 44.68
C ASP A 551 14.20 -11.99 44.19
N GLY A 552 14.15 -11.50 42.95
CA GLY A 552 12.96 -10.99 42.28
C GLY A 552 12.70 -9.49 42.51
N MET A 553 13.62 -8.76 43.16
CA MET A 553 13.52 -7.33 43.39
C MET A 553 14.60 -6.56 42.64
N ALA A 554 14.18 -5.51 41.94
CA ALA A 554 15.10 -4.57 41.29
C ALA A 554 15.66 -3.56 42.30
N ASP A 555 16.42 -4.01 43.30
CA ASP A 555 16.97 -3.16 44.37
C ASP A 555 18.50 -3.20 44.49
N ASP A 556 19.19 -3.98 43.64
CA ASP A 556 20.64 -3.95 43.54
C ASP A 556 21.12 -2.83 42.63
N ARG A 557 22.09 -2.04 43.12
CA ARG A 557 22.70 -0.97 42.33
C ARG A 557 23.52 -1.58 41.19
N LEU A 558 23.38 -1.03 39.98
CA LEU A 558 24.19 -1.39 38.82
C LEU A 558 25.62 -0.81 38.89
N VAL A 559 26.36 -1.18 39.94
CA VAL A 559 27.75 -0.74 40.18
C VAL A 559 28.60 -1.97 40.47
N PHE A 560 29.53 -2.26 39.56
CA PHE A 560 30.32 -3.48 39.56
C PHE A 560 31.81 -3.18 39.72
N ASN A 561 32.55 -4.17 40.22
CA ASN A 561 34.00 -4.07 40.34
C ASN A 561 34.70 -5.10 39.45
N TRP A 562 35.57 -4.61 38.57
CA TRP A 562 36.44 -5.42 37.74
C TRP A 562 37.90 -5.26 38.19
N SER A 563 38.40 -6.25 38.93
CA SER A 563 39.72 -6.21 39.59
C SER A 563 40.71 -7.25 39.05
N THR A 564 40.29 -8.06 38.08
CA THR A 564 41.13 -9.08 37.46
C THR A 564 41.13 -8.82 35.96
N GLY A 565 42.31 -8.67 35.34
CA GLY A 565 42.48 -8.46 33.89
C GLY A 565 41.98 -9.60 32.97
N SER A 566 40.98 -10.37 33.40
CA SER A 566 40.34 -11.43 32.64
C SER A 566 39.27 -10.84 31.73
N ALA A 567 39.47 -11.02 30.43
CA ALA A 567 38.54 -10.59 29.40
C ALA A 567 37.14 -11.21 29.53
N SER A 568 37.08 -12.48 29.94
CA SER A 568 35.82 -13.17 30.23
C SER A 568 35.05 -12.59 31.41
N ALA A 569 35.73 -12.02 32.40
CA ALA A 569 35.08 -11.44 33.57
C ALA A 569 34.44 -10.10 33.20
N LEU A 570 35.13 -9.25 32.43
CA LEU A 570 34.58 -7.97 31.98
C LEU A 570 33.35 -8.19 31.09
N ARG A 571 33.45 -9.10 30.11
CA ARG A 571 32.33 -9.47 29.24
C ARG A 571 31.13 -9.94 30.07
N LYS A 572 31.35 -10.87 31.01
CA LYS A 572 30.27 -11.38 31.87
C LYS A 572 29.63 -10.27 32.68
N THR A 573 30.42 -9.38 33.30
CA THR A 573 29.89 -8.25 34.07
C THR A 573 28.99 -7.34 33.22
N ILE A 574 29.40 -6.99 32.00
CA ILE A 574 28.60 -6.11 31.13
C ILE A 574 27.33 -6.81 30.65
N VAL A 575 27.46 -8.05 30.16
CA VAL A 575 26.32 -8.81 29.62
C VAL A 575 25.29 -9.10 30.70
N ASP A 576 25.72 -9.54 31.88
CA ASP A 576 24.81 -9.79 33.00
C ASP A 576 24.17 -8.50 33.49
N ALA A 577 24.94 -7.42 33.69
CA ALA A 577 24.39 -6.14 34.16
C ALA A 577 23.28 -5.59 33.23
N ILE A 578 23.50 -5.67 31.90
CA ILE A 578 22.50 -5.23 30.92
C ILE A 578 21.32 -6.19 30.89
N GLY A 579 21.55 -7.50 30.96
CA GLY A 579 20.46 -8.49 30.96
C GLY A 579 19.59 -8.43 32.21
N ASP A 580 20.21 -8.27 33.38
CA ASP A 580 19.53 -8.06 34.66
C ASP A 580 18.74 -6.75 34.62
N LEU A 581 19.33 -5.66 34.10
CA LEU A 581 18.61 -4.40 33.89
C LEU A 581 17.36 -4.60 33.03
N VAL A 582 17.51 -5.14 31.82
CA VAL A 582 16.42 -5.31 30.84
C VAL A 582 15.29 -6.20 31.37
N SER A 583 15.63 -7.21 32.16
CA SER A 583 14.63 -8.07 32.82
C SER A 583 13.99 -7.41 34.05
N SER A 584 14.66 -6.42 34.65
CA SER A 584 14.23 -5.75 35.88
C SER A 584 13.55 -4.39 35.65
N VAL A 585 13.61 -3.82 34.43
CA VAL A 585 13.00 -2.52 34.13
C VAL A 585 11.52 -2.54 34.51
N GLN A 586 11.11 -1.55 35.30
CA GLN A 586 9.74 -1.35 35.72
C GLN A 586 9.21 -0.09 35.06
N PHE A 587 8.06 -0.19 34.41
CA PHE A 587 7.30 0.96 33.94
C PHE A 587 6.15 1.22 34.90
N SER A 588 5.83 2.48 35.16
CA SER A 588 4.66 2.86 35.95
C SER A 588 3.37 2.74 35.14
N SER A 589 3.49 2.86 33.83
CA SER A 589 2.38 2.79 32.88
C SER A 589 2.82 2.21 31.54
N VAL A 590 1.86 1.59 30.83
CA VAL A 590 2.01 1.21 29.43
C VAL A 590 0.91 1.90 28.64
N SER A 591 1.25 2.59 27.56
CA SER A 591 0.31 3.21 26.64
C SER A 591 0.37 2.58 25.26
N LEU A 592 -0.77 2.53 24.59
CA LEU A 592 -0.91 2.00 23.24
C LEU A 592 -1.17 3.15 22.27
N GLN A 593 -0.35 3.26 21.23
CA GLN A 593 -0.42 4.34 20.25
C GLN A 593 -0.45 3.79 18.83
N ILE A 594 -1.43 4.21 18.05
CA ILE A 594 -1.53 3.89 16.61
C ILE A 594 -0.81 4.97 15.81
N GLU A 595 0.01 4.55 14.86
CA GLU A 595 0.65 5.36 13.85
C GLU A 595 0.26 4.86 12.45
N GLY A 596 0.17 5.78 11.48
CA GLY A 596 -0.18 5.45 10.09
C GLY A 596 -1.67 5.32 9.79
N ASP A 597 -2.58 5.59 10.73
CA ASP A 597 -4.04 5.54 10.47
C ASP A 597 -4.57 6.80 9.77
N GLU A 598 -4.14 7.00 8.53
CA GLU A 598 -4.60 8.14 7.71
C GLU A 598 -6.06 7.98 7.26
N TRP A 599 -6.55 6.74 7.21
CA TRP A 599 -7.89 6.36 6.73
C TRP A 599 -8.95 6.28 7.84
N GLY A 600 -8.55 6.29 9.11
CA GLY A 600 -9.44 6.27 10.27
C GLY A 600 -10.08 4.91 10.53
N PHE A 601 -9.37 3.82 10.24
CA PHE A 601 -9.82 2.46 10.50
C PHE A 601 -9.97 2.20 11.99
N VAL A 602 -8.99 2.61 12.82
CA VAL A 602 -8.98 2.34 14.25
C VAL A 602 -9.80 3.39 14.99
N THR A 603 -10.93 2.97 15.53
CA THR A 603 -11.88 3.86 16.22
C THR A 603 -11.73 3.87 17.74
N ASP A 604 -11.20 2.81 18.33
CA ASP A 604 -10.93 2.72 19.77
C ASP A 604 -9.83 1.71 20.08
N VAL A 605 -9.09 1.97 21.17
CA VAL A 605 -8.10 1.06 21.76
C VAL A 605 -8.43 0.92 23.24
N SER A 606 -8.85 -0.28 23.68
CA SER A 606 -9.43 -0.48 25.00
C SER A 606 -8.73 -1.59 25.81
N PRO A 607 -8.18 -1.29 27.00
CA PRO A 607 -7.89 0.04 27.51
C PRO A 607 -6.69 0.67 26.76
N SER A 608 -6.72 1.99 26.57
CA SER A 608 -5.64 2.72 25.90
C SER A 608 -4.35 2.83 26.74
N SER A 609 -4.43 2.48 28.02
CA SER A 609 -3.28 2.43 28.92
C SER A 609 -3.49 1.50 30.12
N TYR A 610 -2.39 1.02 30.69
CA TYR A 610 -2.32 0.20 31.88
C TYR A 610 -1.50 0.91 32.94
N ALA A 611 -1.97 0.91 34.19
CA ALA A 611 -1.13 1.25 35.33
C ALA A 611 -0.47 -0.03 35.84
N LEU A 612 0.85 -0.10 35.86
CA LEU A 612 1.60 -1.26 36.32
C LEU A 612 2.09 -1.04 37.75
N SER A 613 2.03 -2.08 38.57
CA SER A 613 2.43 -2.05 39.99
C SER A 613 3.67 -2.88 40.33
N SER A 614 4.27 -3.56 39.34
CA SER A 614 5.46 -4.40 39.47
C SER A 614 6.07 -4.70 38.09
N SER A 615 7.36 -5.05 38.04
CA SER A 615 8.19 -5.41 36.86
C SER A 615 7.43 -5.76 35.58
N ALA A 616 7.64 -4.98 34.52
CA ALA A 616 6.92 -5.11 33.27
C ALA A 616 7.44 -6.24 32.37
N SER A 617 8.73 -6.58 32.46
CA SER A 617 9.34 -7.57 31.58
C SER A 617 8.70 -8.95 31.77
N GLY A 618 8.06 -9.42 30.71
CA GLY A 618 7.40 -10.70 30.62
C GLY A 618 5.95 -10.75 31.11
N GLN A 619 5.34 -9.62 31.48
CA GLN A 619 3.91 -9.55 31.78
C GLN A 619 3.07 -9.61 30.51
N GLU A 620 1.99 -10.37 30.53
CA GLU A 620 0.98 -10.37 29.47
C GLU A 620 -0.02 -9.23 29.67
N VAL A 621 -0.33 -8.54 28.58
CA VAL A 621 -1.28 -7.45 28.52
C VAL A 621 -2.27 -7.74 27.38
N THR A 622 -3.55 -7.47 27.61
CA THR A 622 -4.62 -7.76 26.64
C THR A 622 -5.43 -6.51 26.34
N PHE A 623 -5.43 -6.05 25.09
CA PHE A 623 -6.27 -4.94 24.61
C PHE A 623 -7.22 -5.38 23.51
N SER A 624 -8.28 -4.60 23.32
CA SER A 624 -9.22 -4.72 22.20
C SER A 624 -8.99 -3.56 21.24
N LEU A 625 -8.90 -3.84 19.94
CA LEU A 625 -8.94 -2.83 18.88
C LEU A 625 -10.31 -2.85 18.22
N SER A 626 -10.94 -1.69 18.11
CA SER A 626 -12.20 -1.51 17.39
C SER A 626 -11.95 -0.85 16.04
N PHE A 627 -12.25 -1.56 14.97
CA PHE A 627 -12.11 -1.11 13.59
C PHE A 627 -13.46 -0.67 13.00
N ARG A 628 -13.40 0.17 11.96
CA ARG A 628 -14.55 0.55 11.14
C ARG A 628 -14.15 0.60 9.66
N GLY A 629 -14.99 0.03 8.79
CA GLY A 629 -14.81 0.16 7.34
C GLY A 629 -15.10 1.58 6.89
N THR A 630 -14.06 2.37 6.64
CA THR A 630 -14.13 3.77 6.17
C THR A 630 -13.92 3.89 4.66
N MET A 631 -13.25 2.91 4.04
CA MET A 631 -13.00 2.84 2.61
C MET A 631 -14.17 2.17 1.88
N PRO A 632 -14.54 2.66 0.68
CA PRO A 632 -15.42 1.90 -0.22
C PRO A 632 -14.68 0.67 -0.73
N ALA A 633 -15.38 -0.46 -0.85
CA ALA A 633 -14.82 -1.63 -1.53
C ALA A 633 -14.61 -1.33 -3.02
N THR A 634 -13.55 -1.88 -3.58
CA THR A 634 -13.28 -2.01 -5.02
C THR A 634 -13.65 -3.42 -5.49
N THR A 635 -13.41 -3.72 -6.77
CA THR A 635 -13.46 -5.09 -7.31
C THR A 635 -12.40 -5.93 -6.62
N GLU A 636 -11.16 -5.44 -6.57
CA GLU A 636 -10.02 -6.05 -5.87
C GLU A 636 -9.99 -5.76 -4.35
N ASP A 637 -9.25 -6.60 -3.62
CA ASP A 637 -8.85 -6.38 -2.23
C ASP A 637 -7.97 -5.14 -2.03
N GLN A 638 -8.22 -4.41 -0.94
CA GLN A 638 -7.39 -3.28 -0.54
C GLN A 638 -6.69 -3.54 0.79
N LEU A 639 -5.36 -3.47 0.78
CA LEU A 639 -4.51 -3.74 1.94
C LEU A 639 -3.89 -2.45 2.50
N PHE A 640 -4.04 -2.25 3.81
CA PHE A 640 -3.51 -1.09 4.52
C PHE A 640 -2.63 -1.52 5.68
N LYS A 641 -1.46 -0.90 5.79
CA LYS A 641 -0.51 -1.14 6.88
C LYS A 641 -0.50 0.02 7.87
N LEU A 642 -0.73 -0.30 9.14
CA LEU A 642 -0.59 0.61 10.28
C LEU A 642 0.37 0.03 11.30
N THR A 643 0.74 0.83 12.30
CA THR A 643 1.67 0.41 13.35
C THR A 643 1.09 0.71 14.73
N LEU A 644 1.05 -0.29 15.59
CA LEU A 644 0.77 -0.14 17.02
C LEU A 644 2.07 -0.13 17.80
N ASN A 645 2.36 1.01 18.43
CA ASN A 645 3.46 1.17 19.38
C ASN A 645 2.97 0.94 20.81
N VAL A 646 3.65 0.03 21.51
CA VAL A 646 3.47 -0.21 22.94
C VAL A 646 4.56 0.52 23.69
N LEU A 647 4.22 1.58 24.42
CA LEU A 647 5.19 2.45 25.09
C LEU A 647 5.15 2.31 26.61
N GLY A 648 6.29 2.08 27.24
CA GLY A 648 6.51 2.14 28.67
C GLY A 648 6.77 3.57 29.12
N ASP A 649 5.99 4.05 30.08
CA ASP A 649 6.00 5.43 30.61
C ASP A 649 5.97 6.54 29.54
N GLY A 650 5.46 6.20 28.35
CA GLY A 650 5.35 7.09 27.19
C GLY A 650 6.67 7.39 26.47
N THR A 651 7.78 6.75 26.87
CA THR A 651 9.12 7.10 26.34
C THR A 651 9.95 5.91 25.87
N VAL A 652 9.63 4.67 26.25
CA VAL A 652 10.40 3.47 25.87
C VAL A 652 9.53 2.51 25.08
N LEU A 653 9.98 2.06 23.91
CA LEU A 653 9.29 1.06 23.10
C LEU A 653 9.43 -0.33 23.72
N LEU A 654 8.27 -0.89 24.10
CA LEU A 654 8.15 -2.24 24.65
C LEU A 654 7.69 -3.24 23.60
N ASP A 655 7.02 -2.78 22.56
CA ASP A 655 6.71 -3.61 21.41
C ASP A 655 6.21 -2.75 20.25
N THR A 656 6.33 -3.32 19.07
CA THR A 656 5.69 -2.78 17.86
C THR A 656 4.97 -3.91 17.17
N TYR A 657 3.72 -3.66 16.81
CA TYR A 657 2.93 -4.58 16.01
C TYR A 657 2.51 -3.88 14.72
N ASP A 658 2.79 -4.52 13.60
CA ASP A 658 2.16 -4.15 12.35
C ASP A 658 0.69 -4.58 12.40
N ILE A 659 -0.18 -3.68 11.97
CA ILE A 659 -1.60 -3.91 11.78
C ILE A 659 -1.85 -3.91 10.27
N TYR A 660 -2.29 -5.04 9.74
CA TYR A 660 -2.72 -5.21 8.36
C TYR A 660 -4.25 -5.22 8.34
N VAL A 661 -4.83 -4.21 7.70
CA VAL A 661 -6.27 -4.09 7.50
C VAL A 661 -6.57 -4.45 6.05
N ARG A 662 -7.34 -5.51 5.85
CA ARG A 662 -7.87 -5.89 4.54
C ARG A 662 -9.29 -5.35 4.41
N VAL A 663 -9.56 -4.58 3.37
CA VAL A 663 -10.93 -4.24 2.93
C VAL A 663 -11.21 -5.14 1.73
N PRO A 664 -12.12 -6.11 1.85
CA PRO A 664 -12.29 -7.09 0.80
C PRO A 664 -12.95 -6.48 -0.44
N GLY A 665 -12.53 -6.99 -1.60
CA GLY A 665 -13.18 -6.78 -2.89
C GLY A 665 -14.67 -7.17 -2.89
N ARG A 666 -15.46 -6.59 -3.79
CA ARG A 666 -16.87 -6.95 -3.99
C ARG A 666 -17.33 -6.76 -5.44
N SER A 667 -18.12 -7.74 -5.87
CA SER A 667 -19.01 -7.64 -7.05
C SER A 667 -20.06 -6.54 -6.89
N PHE A 668 -20.28 -5.76 -7.96
CA PHE A 668 -21.18 -4.60 -7.97
C PHE A 668 -22.59 -4.88 -8.49
#